data_AF-A0A9E6B2X4-F1
#
_entry.id   AF-A0A9E6B2X4-F1
#
_cell.length_a   1.000
_cell.length_b   1.000
_cell.length_c   1.000
_cell.angle_alpha   90.00
_cell.angle_beta   90.00
_cell.angle_gamma   90.00
#
_symmetry.space_group_name_H-M   'P 1'
#
loop_
_entity.id
_entity.type
_entity.pdbx_description
1 polymer ?
#
loop_
_entity_poly.entity_id
_entity_poly.type
_entity_poly.pdbx_seq_one_letter_code
_entity_poly.pdbx_strand_id
1 'polypeptide(L)'
;MTEGCSEEPCALGATECPTSGLLRACVPGTDGNEWLVMACGPGESCIGAGGEVPVSGATTSTPVDTADAGGDASATPVNSPAETLTTTAVAACVGTCAVGQTECVNDATSRVCTAGGVWSVDPCSVGEACNATTGVCGVSSGSGAVDTCTPAEATCATDTVRKVCDVDGTAWVPVPCPLNSICTDGACVVDLDSSCDDGNRCLDNKTSLRCLGEGGGFEQVDCVGDTYCVGQQCQGSLCALGSTCGADSDSGNAQVITCVDGESFSYTECAAGDRCRPVGDHAFCEPIKCDTTVPVECGDPSDPSVDDEKFFTQCVFSSTSGVPEIVVGECLGDTICTSNAGIGQSPCRQECTDGEQMCDSAIGALDGISTCLDGQWGPVESCNPGVDARKICVLAENEDPAALAQYTCAEPICATTEAATCEGGQIRRCLPDGSLGAAEACEIGFCENTGVVQEDGLTQGTCNEDLACTDGEEMCISGNGIDSRYTVCVNGEWSREFSACPEGGACDDYEDDEELAKKLCGEGCIPNSRRCDPDSGDGKGVQTCSAANEWGTAADCTTGICDNVGSEDAVCVMDCVPGTLRCAGAAKLSSDSVKTGTAATQTCQADGSWADSVDCEGATTCRSSASGAFLGCIECIGPDAPGGNEDNEADSYCPDVNSVRSCGADNTWLDAVTCPTDTVCEGEPAQVCTSCTGPDGVTIDACTNTAYMAAPACGWCWMGGSSFLCTAANAAAQGVTDCTGIDTPGSNTASGTDWGGTAGCCENAQTTYGVFSGPWCLTHDAWGGEADCCDANQTGGGNQTVAECLPL
;
A
#
# COMPACT_ATOMS: atom_id res chain seq x y z
N MET A 1 -46.12 3.81 1.65
CA MET A 1 -45.12 3.52 0.61
C MET A 1 -44.64 4.85 0.08
N THR A 2 -43.65 5.41 0.77
CA THR A 2 -42.90 6.61 0.43
C THR A 2 -41.52 6.29 0.97
N GLU A 3 -40.78 5.52 0.18
CA GLU A 3 -39.34 5.35 0.37
C GLU A 3 -38.68 6.63 -0.16
N GLY A 4 -37.81 7.22 0.67
CA GLY A 4 -37.06 8.42 0.34
C GLY A 4 -36.01 8.11 -0.70
N CYS A 5 -35.95 8.94 -1.74
CA CYS A 5 -34.80 8.99 -2.63
C CYS A 5 -33.64 9.61 -1.84
N SER A 6 -32.54 8.89 -1.65
CA SER A 6 -31.26 9.53 -1.32
C SER A 6 -30.79 10.32 -2.54
N GLU A 7 -30.59 11.62 -2.38
CA GLU A 7 -30.03 12.49 -3.42
C GLU A 7 -28.53 12.22 -3.56
N GLU A 8 -28.18 11.24 -4.39
CA GLU A 8 -26.79 10.99 -4.75
C GLU A 8 -26.34 12.07 -5.75
N PRO A 9 -25.34 12.92 -5.42
CA PRO A 9 -24.87 13.96 -6.32
C PRO A 9 -24.21 13.33 -7.55
N CYS A 10 -24.68 13.68 -8.75
CA CYS A 10 -24.17 13.10 -9.99
C CYS A 10 -22.97 13.89 -10.56
N ALA A 11 -22.08 13.21 -11.27
CA ALA A 11 -20.96 13.85 -11.98
C ALA A 11 -21.43 14.46 -13.31
N LEU A 12 -21.17 15.76 -13.53
CA LEU A 12 -21.61 16.49 -14.73
C LEU A 12 -21.24 15.73 -16.02
N GLY A 13 -22.23 15.44 -16.87
CA GLY A 13 -22.04 14.68 -18.10
C GLY A 13 -22.11 13.15 -17.97
N ALA A 14 -22.28 12.60 -16.77
CA ALA A 14 -22.58 11.18 -16.59
C ALA A 14 -23.97 10.82 -17.15
N THR A 15 -24.12 9.62 -17.70
CA THR A 15 -25.41 9.12 -18.18
C THR A 15 -25.59 7.65 -17.78
N GLU A 16 -26.81 7.25 -17.45
CA GLU A 16 -27.13 5.86 -17.15
C GLU A 16 -28.57 5.48 -17.53
N CYS A 17 -28.83 4.17 -17.62
CA CYS A 17 -30.13 3.61 -17.95
C CYS A 17 -30.82 3.02 -16.71
N PRO A 18 -31.58 3.81 -15.92
CA PRO A 18 -32.29 3.29 -14.76
C PRO A 18 -33.34 2.22 -15.16
N THR A 19 -33.85 2.27 -16.39
CA THR A 19 -34.64 1.18 -16.99
C THR A 19 -34.37 1.09 -18.49
N SER A 20 -34.79 0.01 -19.15
CA SER A 20 -34.64 -0.17 -20.61
C SER A 20 -35.37 0.89 -21.45
N GLY A 21 -36.22 1.73 -20.85
CA GLY A 21 -36.95 2.80 -21.53
C GLY A 21 -36.63 4.21 -21.01
N LEU A 22 -35.71 4.35 -20.06
CA LEU A 22 -35.36 5.64 -19.45
C LEU A 22 -33.84 5.81 -19.46
N LEU A 23 -33.38 6.94 -19.99
CA LEU A 23 -32.01 7.43 -19.90
C LEU A 23 -32.00 8.61 -18.93
N ARG A 24 -31.10 8.63 -17.95
CA ARG A 24 -30.84 9.85 -17.16
C ARG A 24 -29.46 10.39 -17.45
N ALA A 25 -29.36 11.71 -17.59
CA ALA A 25 -28.12 12.43 -17.83
C ALA A 25 -27.93 13.48 -16.74
N CYS A 26 -26.72 13.57 -16.20
CA CYS A 26 -26.39 14.51 -15.15
C CYS A 26 -26.13 15.90 -15.75
N VAL A 27 -27.02 16.85 -15.44
CA VAL A 27 -27.00 18.23 -15.93
C VAL A 27 -26.84 19.20 -14.74
N PRO A 28 -26.31 20.42 -14.95
CA PRO A 28 -26.29 21.41 -13.89
C PRO A 28 -27.70 21.90 -13.56
N GLY A 29 -28.12 21.76 -12.30
CA GLY A 29 -29.40 22.19 -11.74
C GLY A 29 -29.27 23.35 -10.75
N THR A 30 -30.38 23.79 -10.16
CA THR A 30 -30.42 24.98 -9.29
C THR A 30 -29.73 24.80 -7.94
N ASP A 31 -29.59 23.56 -7.47
CA ASP A 31 -29.03 23.20 -6.16
C ASP A 31 -27.78 22.29 -6.27
N GLY A 32 -27.17 22.20 -7.45
CA GLY A 32 -26.06 21.29 -7.75
C GLY A 32 -26.28 20.54 -9.06
N ASN A 33 -25.52 19.49 -9.33
CA ASN A 33 -25.78 18.65 -10.50
C ASN A 33 -27.00 17.76 -10.25
N GLU A 34 -27.97 17.76 -11.18
CA GLU A 34 -29.21 17.01 -11.08
C GLU A 34 -29.36 15.99 -12.23
N TRP A 35 -30.07 14.89 -11.95
CA TRP A 35 -30.38 13.89 -12.98
C TRP A 35 -31.57 14.33 -13.83
N LEU A 36 -31.33 14.68 -15.09
CA LEU A 36 -32.38 14.85 -16.08
C LEU A 36 -32.80 13.48 -16.63
N VAL A 37 -33.99 13.01 -16.26
CA VAL A 37 -34.55 11.73 -16.75
C VAL A 37 -35.33 11.96 -18.05
N MET A 38 -34.99 11.17 -19.07
CA MET A 38 -35.59 11.21 -20.40
C MET A 38 -36.10 9.82 -20.79
N ALA A 39 -37.30 9.74 -21.38
CA ALA A 39 -37.80 8.49 -21.94
C ALA A 39 -37.20 8.24 -23.33
N CYS A 40 -36.74 7.03 -23.58
CA CYS A 40 -36.37 6.60 -24.93
C CYS A 40 -37.61 6.60 -25.83
N GLY A 41 -37.42 7.00 -27.09
CA GLY A 41 -38.51 7.12 -28.06
C GLY A 41 -39.19 5.77 -28.36
N PRO A 42 -40.37 5.77 -29.00
CA PRO A 42 -41.06 4.54 -29.37
C PRO A 42 -40.20 3.64 -30.27
N GLY A 43 -39.85 2.45 -29.80
CA GLY A 43 -38.97 1.51 -30.51
C GLY A 43 -37.47 1.65 -30.20
N GLU A 44 -37.10 2.56 -29.29
CA GLU A 44 -35.75 2.70 -28.75
C GLU A 44 -35.63 1.89 -27.44
N SER A 45 -34.42 1.45 -27.08
CA SER A 45 -34.11 0.88 -25.77
C SER A 45 -32.84 1.50 -25.21
N CYS A 46 -32.87 1.85 -23.92
CA CYS A 46 -31.69 2.35 -23.22
C CYS A 46 -30.74 1.18 -22.97
N ILE A 47 -29.52 1.28 -23.48
CA ILE A 47 -28.47 0.29 -23.27
C ILE A 47 -27.40 0.92 -22.38
N GLY A 48 -27.13 0.30 -21.22
CA GLY A 48 -26.12 0.76 -20.27
C GLY A 48 -24.69 0.57 -20.81
N ALA A 49 -23.73 1.21 -20.13
CA ALA A 49 -22.30 1.05 -20.40
C ALA A 49 -21.90 -0.44 -20.31
N GLY A 50 -21.73 -1.11 -21.46
CA GLY A 50 -21.36 -2.53 -21.55
C GLY A 50 -22.39 -3.47 -22.20
N GLY A 51 -23.57 -2.99 -22.63
CA GLY A 51 -24.55 -3.84 -23.32
C GLY A 51 -24.24 -4.04 -24.82
N GLU A 52 -24.17 -5.30 -25.27
CA GLU A 52 -24.01 -5.63 -26.70
C GLU A 52 -25.31 -5.39 -27.49
N VAL A 53 -25.22 -4.67 -28.61
CA VAL A 53 -26.36 -4.40 -29.50
C VAL A 53 -26.68 -5.65 -30.34
N PRO A 54 -27.89 -6.23 -30.28
CA PRO A 54 -28.26 -7.36 -31.13
C PRO A 54 -28.45 -6.90 -32.58
N VAL A 55 -27.51 -7.24 -33.46
CA VAL A 55 -27.61 -6.97 -34.91
C VAL A 55 -28.67 -7.89 -35.53
N SER A 56 -29.90 -7.40 -35.66
CA SER A 56 -30.95 -8.12 -36.39
C SER A 56 -30.75 -7.96 -37.90
N GLY A 57 -30.07 -8.92 -38.53
CA GLY A 57 -29.86 -8.90 -39.99
C GLY A 57 -29.17 -10.09 -40.64
N ALA A 58 -28.69 -11.10 -39.90
CA ALA A 58 -28.07 -12.28 -40.52
C ALA A 58 -29.12 -13.32 -40.92
N THR A 59 -29.59 -13.26 -42.18
CA THR A 59 -30.44 -14.31 -42.76
C THR A 59 -29.69 -15.64 -42.87
N THR A 60 -30.28 -16.67 -42.28
CA THR A 60 -29.91 -18.08 -42.36
C THR A 60 -29.83 -18.59 -43.80
N SER A 61 -28.64 -18.96 -44.26
CA SER A 61 -28.47 -19.79 -45.46
C SER A 61 -28.19 -21.24 -45.06
N THR A 62 -29.02 -22.13 -45.58
CA THR A 62 -29.08 -23.59 -45.44
C THR A 62 -27.78 -24.35 -45.73
N PRO A 63 -27.59 -25.56 -45.16
CA PRO A 63 -26.42 -26.39 -45.40
C PRO A 63 -26.54 -27.10 -46.76
N VAL A 64 -25.49 -27.00 -47.59
CA VAL A 64 -25.31 -27.86 -48.76
C VAL A 64 -24.07 -28.70 -48.53
N ASP A 65 -24.28 -30.00 -48.37
CA ASP A 65 -23.28 -31.03 -48.55
C ASP A 65 -22.73 -30.99 -49.98
N THR A 66 -21.40 -31.00 -50.13
CA THR A 66 -20.73 -31.80 -51.16
C THR A 66 -19.25 -31.97 -50.82
N ALA A 67 -18.84 -33.23 -50.66
CA ALA A 67 -17.46 -33.66 -50.81
C ALA A 67 -17.03 -33.53 -52.28
N ASP A 68 -15.82 -33.05 -52.56
CA ASP A 68 -14.79 -33.80 -53.29
C ASP A 68 -13.44 -33.03 -53.42
N ALA A 69 -12.36 -33.82 -53.40
CA ALA A 69 -10.97 -33.65 -53.86
C ALA A 69 -10.28 -32.27 -54.05
N GLY A 70 -9.22 -32.05 -53.27
CA GLY A 70 -7.82 -31.98 -53.76
C GLY A 70 -7.35 -30.77 -54.60
N GLY A 71 -6.33 -30.06 -54.11
CA GLY A 71 -5.45 -29.23 -54.95
C GLY A 71 -4.65 -28.17 -54.19
N ASP A 72 -3.35 -28.40 -54.05
CA ASP A 72 -2.31 -27.43 -53.65
C ASP A 72 -2.40 -26.09 -54.42
N ALA A 73 -2.30 -24.97 -53.69
CA ALA A 73 -1.44 -23.84 -54.06
C ALA A 73 -1.48 -22.73 -52.98
N SER A 74 -0.37 -22.60 -52.26
CA SER A 74 0.31 -21.35 -51.88
C SER A 74 -0.48 -20.03 -51.99
N ALA A 75 -0.97 -19.52 -50.87
CA ALA A 75 -1.12 -18.08 -50.63
C ALA A 75 -1.01 -17.78 -49.12
N THR A 76 -0.07 -16.91 -48.77
CA THR A 76 0.16 -16.33 -47.44
C THR A 76 -1.10 -15.64 -46.90
N PRO A 77 -1.49 -15.83 -45.63
CA PRO A 77 -2.51 -15.00 -45.01
C PRO A 77 -1.89 -13.66 -44.58
N VAL A 78 -2.44 -12.58 -45.15
CA VAL A 78 -2.26 -11.22 -44.63
C VAL A 78 -3.15 -11.11 -43.39
N ASN A 79 -2.52 -11.14 -42.21
CA ASN A 79 -3.16 -10.69 -40.97
C ASN A 79 -3.25 -9.16 -41.01
N SER A 80 -4.43 -8.63 -41.29
CA SER A 80 -4.80 -7.28 -40.87
C SER A 80 -5.57 -7.42 -39.55
N PRO A 81 -5.10 -6.84 -38.43
CA PRO A 81 -5.93 -6.76 -37.23
C PRO A 81 -7.09 -5.80 -37.51
N ALA A 82 -8.32 -6.25 -37.22
CA ALA A 82 -9.43 -5.33 -37.04
C ALA A 82 -9.09 -4.48 -35.81
N GLU A 83 -8.95 -3.17 -35.99
CA GLU A 83 -8.89 -2.23 -34.88
C GLU A 83 -10.25 -2.25 -34.19
N THR A 84 -10.30 -2.93 -33.04
CA THR A 84 -11.40 -2.78 -32.09
C THR A 84 -11.27 -1.39 -31.48
N LEU A 85 -12.09 -0.44 -31.93
CA LEU A 85 -12.22 0.86 -31.27
C LEU A 85 -12.91 0.64 -29.92
N THR A 86 -12.15 0.60 -28.84
CA THR A 86 -12.65 0.68 -27.47
C THR A 86 -13.07 2.12 -27.20
N THR A 87 -14.28 2.50 -27.62
CA THR A 87 -14.93 3.71 -27.14
C THR A 87 -15.50 3.43 -25.75
N THR A 88 -15.16 4.27 -24.77
CA THR A 88 -15.80 4.29 -23.45
C THR A 88 -17.31 4.40 -23.63
N ALA A 89 -18.04 3.30 -23.42
CA ALA A 89 -19.45 3.22 -23.75
C ALA A 89 -20.27 4.05 -22.74
N VAL A 90 -20.87 5.13 -23.23
CA VAL A 90 -21.80 6.00 -22.49
C VAL A 90 -23.21 5.45 -22.70
N ALA A 91 -24.03 5.39 -21.64
CA ALA A 91 -25.39 4.87 -21.74
C ALA A 91 -26.24 5.70 -22.72
N ALA A 92 -27.01 5.05 -23.60
CA ALA A 92 -27.78 5.76 -24.63
C ALA A 92 -29.06 5.02 -25.03
N CYS A 93 -30.05 5.77 -25.49
CA CYS A 93 -31.22 5.22 -26.19
C CYS A 93 -30.80 4.79 -27.60
N VAL A 94 -30.82 3.48 -27.86
CA VAL A 94 -30.45 2.89 -29.16
C VAL A 94 -31.73 2.52 -29.93
N GLY A 95 -31.82 3.00 -31.17
CA GLY A 95 -32.94 2.72 -32.08
C GLY A 95 -32.60 3.05 -33.54
N THR A 96 -33.54 2.80 -34.47
CA THR A 96 -33.31 3.03 -35.91
C THR A 96 -33.43 4.51 -36.27
N CYS A 97 -32.43 5.34 -35.93
CA CYS A 97 -32.29 6.70 -36.44
C CYS A 97 -31.37 6.73 -37.68
N ALA A 98 -31.58 7.68 -38.57
CA ALA A 98 -30.67 7.88 -39.70
C ALA A 98 -29.46 8.70 -39.24
N VAL A 99 -28.23 8.27 -39.58
CA VAL A 99 -27.01 8.99 -39.20
C VAL A 99 -27.09 10.46 -39.67
N GLY A 100 -26.89 11.39 -38.75
CA GLY A 100 -27.01 12.84 -38.96
C GLY A 100 -28.43 13.40 -38.76
N GLN A 101 -29.43 12.57 -38.43
CA GLN A 101 -30.75 13.06 -38.02
C GLN A 101 -30.62 13.83 -36.70
N THR A 102 -31.28 14.98 -36.60
CA THR A 102 -31.30 15.84 -35.42
C THR A 102 -32.72 16.08 -34.97
N GLU A 103 -32.97 16.10 -33.67
CA GLU A 103 -34.27 16.46 -33.11
C GLU A 103 -34.14 17.11 -31.72
N CYS A 104 -35.15 17.90 -31.35
CA CYS A 104 -35.18 18.54 -30.04
C CYS A 104 -35.73 17.58 -28.99
N VAL A 105 -34.99 17.42 -27.91
CA VAL A 105 -35.47 16.74 -26.71
C VAL A 105 -36.38 17.67 -25.91
N ASN A 106 -35.93 18.91 -25.74
CA ASN A 106 -36.69 20.04 -25.20
C ASN A 106 -36.10 21.36 -25.74
N ASP A 107 -36.63 22.50 -25.31
CA ASP A 107 -36.17 23.82 -25.81
C ASP A 107 -34.70 24.11 -25.48
N ALA A 108 -34.11 23.46 -24.47
CA ALA A 108 -32.72 23.66 -24.03
C ALA A 108 -31.77 22.54 -24.50
N THR A 109 -32.26 21.50 -25.20
CA THR A 109 -31.47 20.31 -25.48
C THR A 109 -31.83 19.69 -26.83
N SER A 110 -30.82 19.51 -27.69
CA SER A 110 -30.95 18.77 -28.95
C SER A 110 -30.33 17.37 -28.84
N ARG A 111 -30.67 16.46 -29.76
CA ARG A 111 -29.96 15.18 -29.93
C ARG A 111 -29.66 14.91 -31.40
N VAL A 112 -28.48 14.34 -31.68
CA VAL A 112 -28.01 13.96 -33.02
C VAL A 112 -27.73 12.47 -33.11
N CYS A 113 -28.23 11.83 -34.16
CA CYS A 113 -27.99 10.41 -34.43
C CYS A 113 -26.58 10.22 -35.00
N THR A 114 -25.71 9.56 -34.24
CA THR A 114 -24.32 9.28 -34.63
C THR A 114 -24.20 8.00 -35.46
N ALA A 115 -23.02 7.77 -36.04
CA ALA A 115 -22.72 6.54 -36.77
C ALA A 115 -22.86 5.33 -35.83
N GLY A 116 -23.84 4.46 -36.11
CA GLY A 116 -24.20 3.33 -35.23
C GLY A 116 -25.66 3.34 -34.76
N GLY A 117 -26.45 4.36 -35.09
CA GLY A 117 -27.86 4.45 -34.68
C GLY A 117 -28.03 4.86 -33.22
N VAL A 118 -27.05 5.60 -32.68
CA VAL A 118 -27.02 6.04 -31.28
C VAL A 118 -27.25 7.55 -31.22
N TRP A 119 -28.22 7.97 -30.42
CA TRP A 119 -28.47 9.39 -30.15
C TRP A 119 -27.45 9.96 -29.17
N SER A 120 -26.74 11.01 -29.58
CA SER A 120 -25.88 11.84 -28.73
C SER A 120 -26.63 13.12 -28.37
N VAL A 121 -26.64 13.50 -27.09
CA VAL A 121 -27.34 14.68 -26.58
C VAL A 121 -26.41 15.89 -26.60
N ASP A 122 -26.89 17.01 -27.13
CA ASP A 122 -26.15 18.27 -27.26
C ASP A 122 -26.98 19.42 -26.63
N PRO A 123 -26.64 19.86 -25.39
CA PRO A 123 -27.33 20.94 -24.71
C PRO A 123 -27.11 22.27 -25.43
N CYS A 124 -28.17 23.06 -25.58
CA CYS A 124 -28.08 24.34 -26.28
C CYS A 124 -27.27 25.36 -25.46
N SER A 125 -26.41 26.12 -26.16
CA SER A 125 -25.65 27.19 -25.53
C SER A 125 -26.57 28.30 -25.02
N VAL A 126 -26.10 29.06 -24.03
CA VAL A 126 -26.84 30.20 -23.48
C VAL A 126 -27.23 31.18 -24.59
N GLY A 127 -28.53 31.50 -24.69
CA GLY A 127 -29.12 32.34 -25.74
C GLY A 127 -29.60 31.57 -26.98
N GLU A 128 -29.34 30.28 -27.06
CA GLU A 128 -29.89 29.38 -28.07
C GLU A 128 -31.09 28.61 -27.52
N ALA A 129 -32.00 28.22 -28.40
CA ALA A 129 -33.00 27.20 -28.10
C ALA A 129 -33.00 26.16 -29.21
N CYS A 130 -33.34 24.92 -28.88
CA CYS A 130 -33.44 23.88 -29.88
C CYS A 130 -34.60 24.22 -30.82
N ASN A 131 -34.29 24.45 -32.09
CA ASN A 131 -35.31 24.76 -33.08
C ASN A 131 -36.08 23.48 -33.41
N ALA A 132 -37.33 23.38 -32.92
CA ALA A 132 -38.19 22.22 -33.10
C ALA A 132 -38.37 21.75 -34.57
N THR A 133 -38.08 22.60 -35.55
CA THR A 133 -38.15 22.24 -36.98
C THR A 133 -36.86 21.62 -37.50
N THR A 134 -35.70 22.06 -37.01
CA THR A 134 -34.40 21.57 -37.50
C THR A 134 -33.75 20.58 -36.54
N GLY A 135 -34.18 20.52 -35.29
CA GLY A 135 -33.57 19.71 -34.26
C GLY A 135 -32.18 20.18 -33.84
N VAL A 136 -31.81 21.42 -34.16
CA VAL A 136 -30.47 21.99 -33.91
C VAL A 136 -30.62 23.20 -33.00
N CYS A 137 -29.74 23.35 -32.03
CA CYS A 137 -29.63 24.54 -31.20
C CYS A 137 -29.27 25.75 -32.06
N GLY A 138 -30.04 26.83 -31.91
CA GLY A 138 -29.73 28.10 -32.54
C GLY A 138 -30.40 29.24 -31.81
N VAL A 139 -29.85 30.45 -31.98
CA VAL A 139 -30.43 31.69 -31.44
C VAL A 139 -31.88 31.85 -31.89
N SER A 140 -32.81 31.54 -30.98
CA SER A 140 -34.24 31.63 -31.25
C SER A 140 -34.74 33.02 -30.85
N SER A 141 -35.51 33.67 -31.72
CA SER A 141 -36.19 34.93 -31.41
C SER A 141 -37.54 34.72 -30.72
N GLY A 142 -37.79 33.52 -30.18
CA GLY A 142 -39.02 33.15 -29.48
C GLY A 142 -38.83 33.24 -27.96
N SER A 143 -39.93 33.32 -27.22
CA SER A 143 -40.01 33.47 -25.75
C SER A 143 -39.51 32.26 -24.94
N GLY A 144 -38.57 31.48 -25.50
CA GLY A 144 -37.88 30.35 -24.86
C GLY A 144 -36.35 30.43 -24.99
N ALA A 145 -35.80 31.54 -25.51
CA ALA A 145 -34.36 31.80 -25.38
C ALA A 145 -34.02 32.09 -23.91
N VAL A 146 -32.91 31.54 -23.42
CA VAL A 146 -32.39 31.80 -22.07
C VAL A 146 -32.35 33.32 -21.84
N ASP A 147 -33.06 33.78 -20.80
CA ASP A 147 -33.26 35.20 -20.48
C ASP A 147 -31.91 35.91 -20.30
N THR A 148 -31.53 36.79 -21.23
CA THR A 148 -30.37 37.68 -21.07
C THR A 148 -30.67 38.71 -19.98
N CYS A 149 -29.71 38.98 -19.10
CA CYS A 149 -29.85 39.86 -17.95
C CYS A 149 -29.00 41.14 -18.10
N THR A 150 -29.29 42.19 -17.33
CA THR A 150 -28.45 43.40 -17.35
C THR A 150 -27.16 43.13 -16.57
N PRO A 151 -25.94 43.32 -17.12
CA PRO A 151 -24.70 43.04 -16.41
C PRO A 151 -24.65 43.64 -15.00
N ALA A 152 -24.25 42.82 -14.03
CA ALA A 152 -24.20 43.14 -12.59
C ALA A 152 -25.55 43.48 -11.92
N GLU A 153 -26.68 43.33 -12.62
CA GLU A 153 -28.00 43.37 -11.98
C GLU A 153 -28.10 42.24 -10.98
N ALA A 154 -28.66 42.51 -9.80
CA ALA A 154 -28.92 41.49 -8.79
C ALA A 154 -30.41 41.47 -8.50
N THR A 155 -30.98 40.27 -8.41
CA THR A 155 -32.37 40.07 -7.97
C THR A 155 -32.45 38.81 -7.13
N CYS A 156 -33.52 38.64 -6.38
CA CYS A 156 -33.69 37.46 -5.54
C CYS A 156 -34.19 36.29 -6.39
N ALA A 157 -33.46 35.17 -6.33
CA ALA A 157 -33.91 33.92 -6.92
C ALA A 157 -34.85 33.19 -5.94
N THR A 158 -34.46 33.17 -4.67
CA THR A 158 -35.25 32.70 -3.53
C THR A 158 -34.98 33.62 -2.33
N ASP A 159 -35.64 33.37 -1.21
CA ASP A 159 -35.40 34.11 0.04
C ASP A 159 -34.00 33.86 0.58
N THR A 160 -33.31 32.78 0.19
CA THR A 160 -31.95 32.44 0.65
C THR A 160 -30.88 32.54 -0.43
N VAL A 161 -31.25 32.86 -1.68
CA VAL A 161 -30.34 32.93 -2.82
C VAL A 161 -30.61 34.18 -3.64
N ARG A 162 -29.59 35.04 -3.78
CA ARG A 162 -29.64 36.12 -4.78
C ARG A 162 -29.01 35.63 -6.07
N LYS A 163 -29.53 36.04 -7.22
CA LYS A 163 -28.86 35.86 -8.51
C LYS A 163 -28.25 37.17 -8.96
N VAL A 164 -27.01 37.11 -9.43
CA VAL A 164 -26.26 38.25 -9.95
C VAL A 164 -25.98 37.98 -11.43
N CYS A 165 -26.37 38.91 -12.30
CA CYS A 165 -26.08 38.81 -13.70
C CYS A 165 -24.57 38.97 -13.94
N ASP A 166 -23.99 38.04 -14.69
CA ASP A 166 -22.58 38.06 -15.05
C ASP A 166 -22.24 39.35 -15.82
N VAL A 167 -20.97 39.75 -15.78
CA VAL A 167 -20.47 41.02 -16.33
C VAL A 167 -20.67 41.16 -17.84
N ASP A 168 -20.90 40.05 -18.54
CA ASP A 168 -21.18 40.00 -19.97
C ASP A 168 -22.69 39.98 -20.31
N GLY A 169 -23.57 39.94 -19.30
CA GLY A 169 -25.02 39.95 -19.47
C GLY A 169 -25.60 38.61 -19.94
N THR A 170 -24.79 37.56 -20.00
CA THR A 170 -25.18 36.29 -20.63
C THR A 170 -25.87 35.35 -19.65
N ALA A 171 -25.53 35.38 -18.36
CA ALA A 171 -26.06 34.43 -17.38
C ALA A 171 -26.34 35.05 -16.01
N TRP A 172 -27.34 34.51 -15.31
CA TRP A 172 -27.56 34.74 -13.90
C TRP A 172 -26.74 33.74 -13.08
N VAL A 173 -25.83 34.23 -12.25
CA VAL A 173 -25.04 33.42 -11.32
C VAL A 173 -25.76 33.39 -9.95
N PRO A 174 -26.18 32.23 -9.44
CA PRO A 174 -26.74 32.13 -8.09
C PRO A 174 -25.65 32.32 -7.05
N VAL A 175 -25.93 33.15 -6.05
CA VAL A 175 -25.08 33.46 -4.90
C VAL A 175 -25.93 33.26 -3.64
N PRO A 176 -25.66 32.22 -2.83
CA PRO A 176 -26.34 32.00 -1.57
C PRO A 176 -26.18 33.22 -0.65
N CYS A 177 -27.26 33.61 0.02
CA CYS A 177 -27.18 34.57 1.10
C CYS A 177 -26.51 33.94 2.32
N PRO A 178 -25.72 34.72 3.09
CA PRO A 178 -25.16 34.23 4.35
C PRO A 178 -26.27 33.69 5.27
N LEU A 179 -25.95 32.68 6.08
CA LEU A 179 -26.86 32.11 7.07
C LEU A 179 -27.58 33.22 7.85
N ASN A 180 -28.91 33.12 7.96
CA ASN A 180 -29.80 34.09 8.60
C ASN A 180 -29.91 35.46 7.93
N SER A 181 -29.60 35.53 6.63
CA SER A 181 -29.95 36.66 5.78
C SER A 181 -30.98 36.22 4.75
N ILE A 182 -32.00 37.05 4.53
CA ILE A 182 -32.92 36.88 3.43
C ILE A 182 -32.53 37.79 2.26
N CYS A 183 -32.69 37.30 1.04
CA CYS A 183 -32.59 38.14 -0.13
C CYS A 183 -33.82 39.05 -0.20
N THR A 184 -33.62 40.36 -0.14
CA THR A 184 -34.64 41.37 -0.42
C THR A 184 -34.09 42.35 -1.45
N ASP A 185 -34.82 42.55 -2.55
CA ASP A 185 -34.44 43.45 -3.65
C ASP A 185 -33.02 43.23 -4.23
N GLY A 186 -32.60 41.97 -4.33
CA GLY A 186 -31.29 41.59 -4.88
C GLY A 186 -30.12 41.75 -3.90
N ALA A 187 -30.38 42.17 -2.66
CA ALA A 187 -29.40 42.24 -1.58
C ALA A 187 -29.72 41.21 -0.49
N CYS A 188 -28.69 40.53 0.00
CA CYS A 188 -28.83 39.73 1.22
C CYS A 188 -28.84 40.68 2.42
N VAL A 189 -30.00 40.79 3.06
CA VAL A 189 -30.20 41.57 4.28
C VAL A 189 -30.46 40.62 5.43
N VAL A 190 -30.03 40.98 6.65
CA VAL A 190 -30.25 40.12 7.82
C VAL A 190 -31.75 39.92 8.02
N ASP A 191 -32.15 38.65 8.15
CA ASP A 191 -33.53 38.29 8.44
C ASP A 191 -33.81 38.54 9.92
N LEU A 192 -34.47 39.66 10.21
CA LEU A 192 -34.83 40.05 11.57
C LEU A 192 -35.95 39.17 12.15
N ASP A 193 -36.68 38.44 11.30
CA ASP A 193 -37.77 37.54 11.67
C ASP A 193 -37.31 36.07 11.79
N SER A 194 -36.04 35.78 11.45
CA SER A 194 -35.45 34.45 11.67
C SER A 194 -35.47 34.07 13.16
N SER A 195 -35.87 32.84 13.43
CA SER A 195 -35.90 32.25 14.77
C SER A 195 -34.52 32.41 15.44
N CYS A 196 -34.46 32.99 16.64
CA CYS A 196 -33.21 33.24 17.35
C CYS A 196 -32.78 32.09 18.26
N ASP A 197 -32.93 30.85 17.78
CA ASP A 197 -32.63 29.62 18.53
C ASP A 197 -31.14 29.54 18.94
N ASP A 198 -30.25 30.21 18.20
CA ASP A 198 -28.81 30.28 18.50
C ASP A 198 -28.41 31.44 19.46
N GLY A 199 -29.38 32.13 20.08
CA GLY A 199 -29.12 33.18 21.06
C GLY A 199 -28.77 34.55 20.47
N ASN A 200 -28.09 35.41 21.25
CA ASN A 200 -27.68 36.75 20.78
C ASN A 200 -26.55 36.64 19.74
N ARG A 201 -26.25 37.69 18.98
CA ARG A 201 -25.06 37.71 18.11
C ARG A 201 -24.53 39.12 17.89
N CYS A 202 -23.35 39.25 17.30
CA CYS A 202 -22.81 40.55 16.90
C CYS A 202 -23.10 40.77 15.41
N LEU A 203 -23.72 41.90 15.07
CA LEU A 203 -23.88 42.30 13.67
C LEU A 203 -22.57 42.89 13.13
N ASP A 204 -21.95 43.72 13.96
CA ASP A 204 -20.62 44.27 13.75
C ASP A 204 -19.97 44.59 15.12
N ASN A 205 -18.81 45.26 15.11
CA ASN A 205 -18.08 45.57 16.36
C ASN A 205 -18.77 46.61 17.25
N LYS A 206 -19.78 47.33 16.76
CA LYS A 206 -20.52 48.36 17.47
C LYS A 206 -22.01 48.07 17.60
N THR A 207 -22.48 46.95 17.08
CA THR A 207 -23.89 46.58 17.13
C THR A 207 -24.06 45.10 17.45
N SER A 208 -24.81 44.81 18.51
CA SER A 208 -25.27 43.47 18.90
C SER A 208 -26.71 43.25 18.44
N LEU A 209 -27.04 42.04 18.00
CA LEU A 209 -28.40 41.55 17.82
C LEU A 209 -28.78 40.75 19.07
N ARG A 210 -29.76 41.26 19.81
CA ARG A 210 -30.32 40.62 21.01
C ARG A 210 -31.53 39.79 20.62
N CYS A 211 -31.50 38.49 20.89
CA CYS A 211 -32.64 37.60 20.73
C CYS A 211 -33.73 37.98 21.73
N LEU A 212 -34.97 38.11 21.23
CA LEU A 212 -36.13 38.44 22.07
C LEU A 212 -36.81 37.20 22.67
N GLY A 213 -36.24 36.01 22.48
CA GLY A 213 -36.75 34.69 22.89
C GLY A 213 -37.25 33.85 21.71
N GLU A 214 -37.61 32.58 21.96
CA GLU A 214 -38.13 31.65 20.95
C GLU A 214 -39.26 32.29 20.12
N GLY A 215 -39.01 32.48 18.82
CA GLY A 215 -39.95 33.07 17.87
C GLY A 215 -40.12 34.59 17.91
N GLY A 216 -39.30 35.32 18.68
CA GLY A 216 -39.38 36.77 18.85
C GLY A 216 -38.53 37.61 17.87
N GLY A 217 -37.68 36.97 17.06
CA GLY A 217 -36.72 37.66 16.18
C GLY A 217 -35.59 38.36 16.95
N PHE A 218 -34.85 39.22 16.24
CA PHE A 218 -33.70 39.94 16.79
C PHE A 218 -33.98 41.44 16.98
N GLU A 219 -33.56 42.00 18.12
CA GLU A 219 -33.47 43.45 18.35
C GLU A 219 -32.05 43.94 18.14
N GLN A 220 -31.86 44.96 17.31
CA GLN A 220 -30.56 45.60 17.12
C GLN A 220 -30.24 46.56 18.28
N VAL A 221 -29.09 46.36 18.92
CA VAL A 221 -28.60 47.11 20.09
C VAL A 221 -27.21 47.69 19.78
N ASP A 222 -27.11 49.01 19.74
CA ASP A 222 -25.83 49.70 19.56
C ASP A 222 -24.99 49.71 20.85
N CYS A 223 -23.73 49.31 20.74
CA CYS A 223 -22.74 49.33 21.81
C CYS A 223 -22.27 50.75 22.09
N VAL A 224 -22.78 51.32 23.18
CA VAL A 224 -22.54 52.72 23.55
C VAL A 224 -21.15 52.90 24.18
N GLY A 225 -20.45 53.97 23.79
CA GLY A 225 -19.12 54.33 24.32
C GLY A 225 -17.98 53.47 23.75
N ASP A 226 -17.02 53.13 24.61
CA ASP A 226 -15.85 52.29 24.25
C ASP A 226 -16.14 50.79 24.33
N THR A 227 -17.40 50.40 24.51
CA THR A 227 -17.82 49.00 24.43
C THR A 227 -17.82 48.52 22.98
N TYR A 228 -17.51 47.25 22.78
CA TYR A 228 -17.57 46.59 21.48
C TYR A 228 -18.26 45.24 21.64
N CYS A 229 -18.93 44.77 20.59
CA CYS A 229 -19.65 43.51 20.65
C CYS A 229 -18.65 42.35 20.66
N VAL A 230 -18.57 41.63 21.78
CA VAL A 230 -17.72 40.44 21.98
C VAL A 230 -18.53 39.38 22.70
N GLY A 231 -18.49 38.15 22.20
CA GLY A 231 -19.27 37.06 22.79
C GLY A 231 -20.77 37.38 22.80
N GLN A 232 -21.27 37.98 21.71
CA GLN A 232 -22.70 38.27 21.51
C GLN A 232 -23.30 39.34 22.43
N GLN A 233 -22.47 40.10 23.18
CA GLN A 233 -22.92 41.20 24.04
C GLN A 233 -21.98 42.41 23.91
N CYS A 234 -22.50 43.62 24.12
CA CYS A 234 -21.66 44.82 24.21
C CYS A 234 -20.86 44.80 25.51
N GLN A 235 -19.57 44.48 25.44
CA GLN A 235 -18.66 44.44 26.58
C GLN A 235 -17.64 45.58 26.52
N GLY A 236 -17.29 46.14 27.67
CA GLY A 236 -16.24 47.15 27.82
C GLY A 236 -14.93 46.53 28.29
N SER A 237 -13.79 47.13 27.93
CA SER A 237 -12.46 46.74 28.40
C SER A 237 -12.36 46.88 29.92
N LEU A 238 -12.22 45.76 30.64
CA LEU A 238 -11.48 45.60 31.90
C LEU A 238 -11.61 44.13 32.35
N CYS A 239 -10.57 43.32 32.12
CA CYS A 239 -10.52 41.96 32.65
C CYS A 239 -10.03 41.99 34.11
N ALA A 240 -10.53 41.09 34.96
CA ALA A 240 -9.99 40.93 36.32
C ALA A 240 -8.72 40.07 36.25
N LEU A 241 -7.64 40.48 36.93
CA LEU A 241 -6.38 39.72 37.00
C LEU A 241 -6.66 38.29 37.50
N GLY A 242 -6.36 37.29 36.66
CA GLY A 242 -6.68 35.89 36.90
C GLY A 242 -6.68 35.08 35.59
N SER A 243 -6.90 33.77 35.69
CA SER A 243 -7.05 32.90 34.52
C SER A 243 -8.30 32.03 34.65
N THR A 244 -9.03 31.89 33.54
CA THR A 244 -10.26 31.09 33.45
C THR A 244 -10.16 30.16 32.24
N CYS A 245 -10.85 29.02 32.29
CA CYS A 245 -11.01 28.21 31.08
C CYS A 245 -11.89 28.96 30.08
N GLY A 246 -11.51 28.98 28.80
CA GLY A 246 -12.33 29.54 27.74
C GLY A 246 -13.66 28.80 27.64
N ALA A 247 -14.72 29.53 27.28
CA ALA A 247 -16.09 29.00 27.23
C ALA A 247 -16.32 27.96 26.11
N ASP A 248 -15.30 27.68 25.30
CA ASP A 248 -15.28 26.57 24.33
C ASP A 248 -14.88 25.25 25.01
N SER A 249 -15.55 24.91 26.12
CA SER A 249 -15.33 23.62 26.77
C SER A 249 -15.86 22.43 25.97
N ASP A 250 -16.71 22.69 24.97
CA ASP A 250 -17.43 21.67 24.22
C ASP A 250 -16.82 21.39 22.83
N SER A 251 -15.78 22.14 22.41
CA SER A 251 -15.15 22.00 21.08
C SER A 251 -13.78 21.31 21.11
N GLY A 252 -13.47 20.56 22.17
CA GLY A 252 -12.21 19.79 22.30
C GLY A 252 -10.94 20.64 22.51
N ASN A 253 -10.99 21.95 22.25
CA ASN A 253 -9.88 22.87 22.45
C ASN A 253 -9.95 23.54 23.82
N ALA A 254 -9.59 22.78 24.85
CA ALA A 254 -9.44 23.34 26.18
C ALA A 254 -8.36 24.44 26.17
N GLN A 255 -8.76 25.70 26.40
CA GLN A 255 -7.85 26.85 26.45
C GLN A 255 -7.89 27.55 27.81
N VAL A 256 -6.73 27.94 28.32
CA VAL A 256 -6.58 28.82 29.49
C VAL A 256 -6.49 30.27 29.02
N ILE A 257 -7.47 31.09 29.42
CA ILE A 257 -7.50 32.53 29.14
C ILE A 257 -6.97 33.26 30.38
N THR A 258 -5.87 33.99 30.25
CA THR A 258 -5.24 34.75 31.35
C THR A 258 -5.32 36.25 31.10
N CYS A 259 -5.87 37.01 32.03
CA CYS A 259 -5.80 38.47 32.01
C CYS A 259 -4.42 38.93 32.51
N VAL A 260 -3.59 39.52 31.64
CA VAL A 260 -2.16 39.75 31.90
C VAL A 260 -1.91 41.06 32.64
N ASP A 261 -2.67 42.12 32.32
CA ASP A 261 -2.45 43.49 32.82
C ASP A 261 -3.74 44.23 33.23
N GLY A 262 -4.89 43.55 33.24
CA GLY A 262 -6.21 44.17 33.47
C GLY A 262 -6.84 44.75 32.20
N GLU A 263 -6.11 44.79 31.09
CA GLU A 263 -6.54 45.37 29.81
C GLU A 263 -6.45 44.38 28.64
N SER A 264 -5.62 43.33 28.74
CA SER A 264 -5.32 42.35 27.69
C SER A 264 -5.37 40.90 28.18
N PHE A 265 -5.77 40.01 27.27
CA PHE A 265 -5.82 38.56 27.48
C PHE A 265 -4.68 37.84 26.77
N SER A 266 -4.17 36.79 27.39
CA SER A 266 -3.29 35.77 26.81
C SER A 266 -4.06 34.45 26.73
N TYR A 267 -3.91 33.74 25.62
CA TYR A 267 -4.51 32.44 25.38
C TYR A 267 -3.43 31.37 25.41
N THR A 268 -3.69 30.26 26.11
CA THR A 268 -2.82 29.09 26.13
C THR A 268 -3.66 27.86 25.87
N GLU A 269 -3.50 27.27 24.69
CA GLU A 269 -4.13 25.99 24.34
C GLU A 269 -3.53 24.86 25.17
N CYS A 270 -4.38 23.98 25.69
CA CYS A 270 -3.96 22.74 26.32
C CYS A 270 -3.47 21.76 25.24
N ALA A 271 -2.46 20.94 25.58
CA ALA A 271 -1.99 19.90 24.66
C ALA A 271 -3.11 18.88 24.39
N ALA A 272 -3.05 18.19 23.24
CA ALA A 272 -3.98 17.10 22.95
C ALA A 272 -3.96 16.06 24.09
N GLY A 273 -5.13 15.77 24.67
CA GLY A 273 -5.28 14.90 25.85
C GLY A 273 -5.25 15.61 27.21
N ASP A 274 -5.01 16.91 27.25
CA ASP A 274 -5.17 17.74 28.44
C ASP A 274 -6.51 18.50 28.41
N ARG A 275 -7.13 18.65 29.57
CA ARG A 275 -8.30 19.53 29.77
C ARG A 275 -7.94 20.73 30.64
N CYS A 276 -8.62 21.84 30.41
CA CYS A 276 -8.48 23.02 31.25
C CYS A 276 -9.26 22.83 32.54
N ARG A 277 -8.58 22.93 33.68
CA ARG A 277 -9.20 22.86 35.00
C ARG A 277 -9.11 24.20 35.74
N PRO A 278 -10.25 24.79 36.14
CA PRO A 278 -10.24 25.94 37.03
C PRO A 278 -9.94 25.50 38.47
N VAL A 279 -8.98 26.17 39.11
CA VAL A 279 -8.62 26.03 40.53
C VAL A 279 -8.54 27.42 41.17
N GLY A 280 -9.66 27.86 41.74
CA GLY A 280 -9.79 29.21 42.29
C GLY A 280 -9.82 30.27 41.18
N ASP A 281 -9.00 31.31 41.31
CA ASP A 281 -8.87 32.41 40.34
C ASP A 281 -7.84 32.10 39.22
N HIS A 282 -7.41 30.84 39.14
CA HIS A 282 -6.46 30.34 38.14
C HIS A 282 -7.02 29.15 37.38
N ALA A 283 -6.61 28.98 36.14
CA ALA A 283 -6.86 27.80 35.33
C ALA A 283 -5.53 27.25 34.80
N PHE A 284 -5.43 25.92 34.69
CA PHE A 284 -4.28 25.24 34.10
C PHE A 284 -4.73 24.02 33.30
N CYS A 285 -3.91 23.61 32.35
CA CYS A 285 -4.08 22.36 31.62
C CYS A 285 -3.64 21.18 32.49
N GLU A 286 -4.51 20.19 32.68
CA GLU A 286 -4.19 18.91 33.31
C GLU A 286 -4.53 17.75 32.37
N PRO A 287 -3.74 16.66 32.36
CA PRO A 287 -4.09 15.46 31.61
C PRO A 287 -5.46 14.91 32.01
N ILE A 288 -6.25 14.50 31.02
CA ILE A 288 -7.51 13.78 31.26
C ILE A 288 -7.15 12.46 31.96
N LYS A 289 -7.55 12.32 33.22
CA LYS A 289 -7.30 11.09 33.98
C LYS A 289 -8.25 10.00 33.52
N CYS A 290 -7.71 9.01 32.83
CA CYS A 290 -8.42 7.77 32.50
C CYS A 290 -8.59 6.91 33.76
N ASP A 291 -9.83 6.52 34.08
CA ASP A 291 -10.12 5.56 35.14
C ASP A 291 -10.47 4.21 34.51
N THR A 292 -9.58 3.24 34.64
CA THR A 292 -9.75 1.88 34.07
C THR A 292 -10.87 1.08 34.71
N THR A 293 -11.57 1.63 35.71
CA THR A 293 -12.75 1.01 36.32
C THR A 293 -14.06 1.46 35.69
N VAL A 294 -14.03 2.47 34.80
CA VAL A 294 -15.21 2.94 34.08
C VAL A 294 -15.43 2.04 32.84
N PRO A 295 -16.67 1.59 32.58
CA PRO A 295 -17.00 0.83 31.36
C PRO A 295 -16.64 1.60 30.08
N VAL A 296 -16.55 0.88 28.97
CA VAL A 296 -16.40 1.49 27.64
C VAL A 296 -17.58 2.44 27.40
N GLU A 297 -17.27 3.69 27.02
CA GLU A 297 -18.27 4.69 26.64
C GLU A 297 -18.34 4.77 25.11
N CYS A 298 -19.54 4.92 24.57
CA CYS A 298 -19.74 5.15 23.14
C CYS A 298 -19.48 6.63 22.81
N GLY A 299 -18.85 6.89 21.66
CA GLY A 299 -18.28 8.17 21.26
C GLY A 299 -16.83 8.39 21.69
N ASP A 300 -16.25 9.51 21.26
CA ASP A 300 -14.95 10.03 21.71
C ASP A 300 -15.15 11.27 22.60
N PRO A 301 -14.92 11.19 23.92
CA PRO A 301 -15.06 12.34 24.80
C PRO A 301 -13.99 13.40 24.58
N SER A 302 -12.93 13.11 23.80
CA SER A 302 -11.92 14.08 23.37
C SER A 302 -12.26 14.77 22.04
N ASP A 303 -13.14 14.16 21.23
CA ASP A 303 -13.67 14.73 19.99
C ASP A 303 -15.18 14.49 19.88
N PRO A 304 -16.02 15.40 20.38
CA PRO A 304 -17.47 15.25 20.36
C PRO A 304 -18.07 15.33 18.94
N SER A 305 -17.26 15.54 17.90
CA SER A 305 -17.71 15.50 16.51
C SER A 305 -17.77 14.10 15.91
N VAL A 306 -17.20 13.09 16.58
CA VAL A 306 -17.29 11.70 16.13
C VAL A 306 -18.66 11.09 16.43
N ASP A 307 -19.10 10.19 15.55
CA ASP A 307 -20.39 9.48 15.64
C ASP A 307 -20.41 8.53 16.86
N ASP A 308 -21.28 8.78 17.82
CA ASP A 308 -21.40 7.99 19.05
C ASP A 308 -21.97 6.58 18.81
N GLU A 309 -22.56 6.32 17.63
CA GLU A 309 -22.97 4.98 17.24
C GLU A 309 -21.82 4.17 16.61
N LYS A 310 -20.76 4.83 16.13
CA LYS A 310 -19.65 4.15 15.42
C LYS A 310 -18.32 4.17 16.15
N PHE A 311 -18.13 5.07 17.10
CA PHE A 311 -16.89 5.16 17.86
C PHE A 311 -17.11 4.77 19.31
N PHE A 312 -16.08 4.27 19.96
CA PHE A 312 -16.07 3.97 21.38
C PHE A 312 -14.74 4.36 22.00
N THR A 313 -14.77 4.64 23.30
CA THR A 313 -13.60 5.03 24.05
C THR A 313 -13.36 4.10 25.22
N GLN A 314 -12.13 3.59 25.32
CA GLN A 314 -11.70 2.72 26.41
C GLN A 314 -10.40 3.22 27.05
N CYS A 315 -10.35 3.14 28.38
CA CYS A 315 -9.10 3.27 29.13
C CYS A 315 -8.30 1.96 29.10
N VAL A 316 -7.13 1.96 28.47
CA VAL A 316 -6.22 0.80 28.46
C VAL A 316 -4.89 1.15 29.11
N PHE A 317 -4.27 0.18 29.79
CA PHE A 317 -2.90 0.36 30.26
C PHE A 317 -1.94 0.27 29.07
N SER A 318 -1.28 1.38 28.76
CA SER A 318 -0.19 1.36 27.81
C SER A 318 0.95 0.50 28.37
N SER A 319 1.34 -0.51 27.61
CA SER A 319 2.46 -1.41 27.96
C SER A 319 3.80 -0.67 28.05
N THR A 320 3.88 0.53 27.46
CA THR A 320 5.10 1.33 27.40
C THR A 320 5.17 2.37 28.53
N SER A 321 4.06 3.02 28.88
CA SER A 321 4.06 4.10 29.87
C SER A 321 3.64 3.64 31.27
N GLY A 322 2.91 2.53 31.40
CA GLY A 322 2.33 2.07 32.68
C GLY A 322 1.25 3.01 33.23
N VAL A 323 0.86 4.03 32.47
CA VAL A 323 -0.22 4.97 32.78
C VAL A 323 -1.41 4.59 31.89
N PRO A 324 -2.65 4.59 32.41
CA PRO A 324 -3.82 4.31 31.59
C PRO A 324 -4.02 5.45 30.57
N GLU A 325 -4.10 5.09 29.31
CA GLU A 325 -4.27 5.97 28.16
C GLU A 325 -5.69 5.75 27.57
N ILE A 326 -6.27 6.82 27.05
CA ILE A 326 -7.53 6.78 26.30
C ILE A 326 -7.23 6.21 24.92
N VAL A 327 -7.91 5.15 24.53
CA VAL A 327 -7.89 4.63 23.16
C VAL A 327 -9.28 4.73 22.58
N VAL A 328 -9.36 5.35 21.41
CA VAL A 328 -10.57 5.48 20.60
C VAL A 328 -10.57 4.34 19.60
N GLY A 329 -11.63 3.55 19.60
CA GLY A 329 -11.88 2.49 18.63
C GLY A 329 -13.07 2.83 17.74
N GLU A 330 -13.07 2.28 16.52
CA GLU A 330 -14.18 2.36 15.58
C GLU A 330 -14.85 0.98 15.46
N CYS A 331 -16.17 0.97 15.46
CA CYS A 331 -17.01 -0.17 15.17
C CYS A 331 -17.06 -0.36 13.64
N LEU A 332 -16.36 -1.37 13.14
CA LEU A 332 -16.24 -1.63 11.70
C LEU A 332 -17.48 -2.37 11.15
N GLY A 333 -17.95 -1.94 9.98
CA GLY A 333 -19.12 -2.54 9.31
C GLY A 333 -20.45 -2.03 9.86
N ASP A 334 -21.47 -2.90 9.91
CA ASP A 334 -22.82 -2.57 10.39
C ASP A 334 -22.97 -2.72 11.93
N THR A 335 -21.85 -2.70 12.66
CA THR A 335 -21.87 -2.80 14.12
C THR A 335 -22.07 -1.43 14.76
N ILE A 336 -22.98 -1.35 15.73
CA ILE A 336 -23.23 -0.14 16.52
C ILE A 336 -22.58 -0.25 17.90
N CYS A 337 -22.05 0.85 18.41
CA CYS A 337 -21.55 0.91 19.78
C CYS A 337 -22.73 0.82 20.75
N THR A 338 -22.64 -0.06 21.74
CA THR A 338 -23.64 -0.17 22.81
C THR A 338 -22.99 0.03 24.17
N SER A 339 -23.49 1.01 24.93
CA SER A 339 -22.95 1.46 26.22
C SER A 339 -23.08 0.44 27.37
N ASN A 340 -23.50 -0.80 27.08
CA ASN A 340 -23.78 -1.86 28.05
C ASN A 340 -22.86 -3.09 27.92
N ALA A 341 -21.80 -3.03 27.11
CA ALA A 341 -20.81 -4.08 27.08
C ALA A 341 -20.10 -4.17 28.44
N GLY A 342 -20.21 -5.32 29.12
CA GLY A 342 -19.51 -5.55 30.39
C GLY A 342 -17.99 -5.45 30.21
N ILE A 343 -17.25 -5.25 31.33
CA ILE A 343 -15.78 -5.22 31.31
C ILE A 343 -15.26 -6.52 30.66
N GLY A 344 -14.67 -6.39 29.46
CA GLY A 344 -14.14 -7.52 28.67
C GLY A 344 -14.99 -7.96 27.47
N GLN A 345 -16.12 -7.31 27.17
CA GLN A 345 -16.90 -7.54 25.95
C GLN A 345 -16.65 -6.45 24.92
N SER A 346 -16.73 -6.80 23.62
CA SER A 346 -16.67 -5.81 22.54
C SER A 346 -17.84 -4.82 22.67
N PRO A 347 -17.59 -3.50 22.64
CA PRO A 347 -18.63 -2.47 22.67
C PRO A 347 -19.42 -2.41 21.36
N CYS A 348 -18.82 -2.87 20.26
CA CYS A 348 -19.43 -2.94 18.95
C CYS A 348 -20.28 -4.20 18.83
N ARG A 349 -21.59 -4.03 18.62
CA ARG A 349 -22.55 -5.12 18.45
C ARG A 349 -23.19 -5.04 17.07
N GLN A 350 -23.18 -6.15 16.35
CA GLN A 350 -23.87 -6.28 15.07
C GLN A 350 -25.37 -6.49 15.33
N GLU A 351 -26.24 -5.80 14.59
CA GLU A 351 -27.63 -6.24 14.45
C GLU A 351 -27.61 -7.58 13.70
N CYS A 352 -28.29 -8.59 14.25
CA CYS A 352 -28.29 -9.93 13.66
C CYS A 352 -29.36 -10.04 12.56
N THR A 353 -29.14 -10.90 11.57
CA THR A 353 -30.15 -11.17 10.55
C THR A 353 -31.12 -12.23 11.05
N ASP A 354 -32.43 -12.06 10.85
CA ASP A 354 -33.44 -13.06 11.26
C ASP A 354 -33.09 -14.46 10.75
N GLY A 355 -32.96 -15.42 11.68
CA GLY A 355 -32.57 -16.80 11.40
C GLY A 355 -31.06 -17.08 11.50
N GLU A 356 -30.22 -16.07 11.69
CA GLU A 356 -28.81 -16.22 12.01
C GLU A 356 -28.65 -16.83 13.40
N GLN A 357 -27.66 -17.70 13.58
CA GLN A 357 -27.35 -18.33 14.86
C GLN A 357 -25.98 -17.88 15.36
N MET A 358 -25.75 -17.96 16.68
CA MET A 358 -24.42 -17.79 17.28
C MET A 358 -24.27 -18.65 18.53
N CYS A 359 -23.02 -18.94 18.89
CA CYS A 359 -22.70 -19.48 20.21
C CYS A 359 -22.76 -18.39 21.27
N ASP A 360 -23.61 -18.58 22.29
CA ASP A 360 -23.77 -17.65 23.39
C ASP A 360 -23.29 -18.28 24.70
N SER A 361 -22.37 -17.57 25.38
CA SER A 361 -21.79 -17.98 26.66
C SER A 361 -22.61 -17.56 27.89
N ALA A 362 -23.82 -17.00 27.72
CA ALA A 362 -24.63 -16.49 28.83
C ALA A 362 -24.95 -17.53 29.93
N ILE A 363 -24.73 -18.82 29.67
CA ILE A 363 -24.99 -19.93 30.62
C ILE A 363 -23.68 -20.56 31.17
N GLY A 364 -22.51 -20.14 30.68
CA GLY A 364 -21.22 -20.82 30.89
C GLY A 364 -20.45 -20.91 29.57
N ALA A 365 -19.17 -21.25 29.61
CA ALA A 365 -18.27 -21.25 28.46
C ALA A 365 -18.89 -22.00 27.24
N LEU A 366 -19.34 -21.24 26.22
CA LEU A 366 -19.84 -21.73 24.92
C LEU A 366 -20.95 -22.82 24.98
N ASP A 367 -21.82 -22.76 25.98
CA ASP A 367 -22.75 -23.85 26.31
C ASP A 367 -24.15 -23.75 25.65
N GLY A 368 -24.37 -22.89 24.65
CA GLY A 368 -25.66 -22.85 23.96
C GLY A 368 -25.70 -22.03 22.67
N ILE A 369 -26.76 -22.25 21.91
CA ILE A 369 -27.05 -21.60 20.63
C ILE A 369 -28.12 -20.53 20.85
N SER A 370 -27.86 -19.30 20.42
CA SER A 370 -28.89 -18.26 20.28
C SER A 370 -29.26 -18.11 18.81
N THR A 371 -30.55 -17.91 18.51
CA THR A 371 -31.05 -17.62 17.16
C THR A 371 -31.60 -16.21 17.14
N CYS A 372 -31.24 -15.44 16.12
CA CYS A 372 -31.76 -14.10 15.90
C CYS A 372 -33.23 -14.14 15.47
N LEU A 373 -34.06 -13.37 16.18
CA LEU A 373 -35.49 -13.19 15.92
C LEU A 373 -35.83 -11.70 16.03
N ASP A 374 -36.42 -11.15 14.97
CA ASP A 374 -36.78 -9.73 14.83
C ASP A 374 -35.58 -8.78 15.09
N GLY A 375 -34.40 -9.12 14.55
CA GLY A 375 -33.15 -8.36 14.73
C GLY A 375 -32.54 -8.44 16.13
N GLN A 376 -33.06 -9.32 17.00
CA GLN A 376 -32.55 -9.52 18.36
C GLN A 376 -32.19 -10.99 18.63
N TRP A 377 -31.04 -11.21 19.25
CA TRP A 377 -30.64 -12.54 19.73
C TRP A 377 -31.66 -13.10 20.73
N GLY A 378 -32.29 -14.23 20.36
CA GLY A 378 -33.29 -14.92 21.14
C GLY A 378 -32.71 -15.64 22.38
N PRO A 379 -33.56 -16.32 23.16
CA PRO A 379 -33.11 -17.08 24.33
C PRO A 379 -32.15 -18.19 23.93
N VAL A 380 -31.10 -18.39 24.74
CA VAL A 380 -30.07 -19.41 24.52
C VAL A 380 -30.64 -20.81 24.75
N GLU A 381 -30.60 -21.66 23.71
CA GLU A 381 -30.85 -23.10 23.83
C GLU A 381 -29.55 -23.79 24.27
N SER A 382 -29.54 -24.38 25.47
CA SER A 382 -28.33 -25.01 25.99
C SER A 382 -27.98 -26.30 25.23
N CYS A 383 -26.71 -26.45 24.87
CA CYS A 383 -26.15 -27.68 24.31
C CYS A 383 -26.11 -28.85 25.30
N ASN A 384 -26.30 -28.57 26.61
CA ASN A 384 -26.19 -29.53 27.69
C ASN A 384 -27.48 -29.66 28.52
N PRO A 385 -28.61 -30.12 27.93
CA PRO A 385 -29.84 -30.31 28.69
C PRO A 385 -29.80 -31.52 29.65
N GLY A 386 -28.73 -32.35 29.62
CA GLY A 386 -28.57 -33.58 30.40
C GLY A 386 -27.26 -33.65 31.20
N VAL A 387 -27.10 -34.69 32.04
CA VAL A 387 -25.96 -34.84 32.99
C VAL A 387 -24.75 -35.59 32.44
N ASP A 388 -24.83 -36.22 31.26
CA ASP A 388 -23.88 -37.28 30.87
C ASP A 388 -22.97 -36.97 29.67
N ALA A 389 -23.00 -35.78 29.08
CA ALA A 389 -21.96 -35.34 28.13
C ALA A 389 -21.95 -33.81 28.04
N ARG A 390 -20.76 -33.19 28.05
CA ARG A 390 -20.57 -31.76 27.76
C ARG A 390 -20.41 -31.59 26.26
N LYS A 391 -21.50 -31.28 25.55
CA LYS A 391 -21.46 -30.73 24.20
C LYS A 391 -21.14 -29.24 24.27
N ILE A 392 -20.43 -28.73 23.28
CA ILE A 392 -20.16 -27.30 23.10
C ILE A 392 -20.82 -26.83 21.82
N CYS A 393 -21.18 -25.54 21.78
CA CYS A 393 -21.68 -24.92 20.57
C CYS A 393 -20.54 -24.73 19.57
N VAL A 394 -20.74 -25.19 18.34
CA VAL A 394 -19.76 -25.12 17.24
C VAL A 394 -20.46 -24.71 15.96
N LEU A 395 -19.72 -24.09 15.05
CA LEU A 395 -20.24 -23.74 13.72
C LEU A 395 -20.55 -25.03 12.95
N ALA A 396 -21.78 -25.19 12.47
CA ALA A 396 -22.15 -26.32 11.64
C ALA A 396 -21.56 -26.13 10.23
N GLU A 397 -21.10 -27.21 9.60
CA GLU A 397 -20.72 -27.14 8.18
C GLU A 397 -21.93 -26.76 7.35
N ASN A 398 -21.80 -25.67 6.60
CA ASN A 398 -22.84 -25.19 5.70
C ASN A 398 -22.42 -25.54 4.27
N GLU A 399 -23.11 -26.48 3.64
CA GLU A 399 -22.84 -26.87 2.24
C GLU A 399 -23.17 -25.73 1.25
N ASP A 400 -24.04 -24.78 1.66
CA ASP A 400 -24.36 -23.58 0.91
C ASP A 400 -23.70 -22.35 1.56
N PRO A 401 -22.63 -21.78 0.96
CA PRO A 401 -21.97 -20.59 1.49
C PRO A 401 -22.86 -19.33 1.45
N ALA A 402 -24.01 -19.36 0.77
CA ALA A 402 -24.99 -18.28 0.77
C ALA A 402 -26.03 -18.40 1.90
N ALA A 403 -26.08 -19.53 2.63
CA ALA A 403 -26.96 -19.68 3.77
C ALA A 403 -26.37 -19.02 5.03
N LEU A 404 -27.24 -18.48 5.88
CA LEU A 404 -26.85 -17.90 7.18
C LEU A 404 -26.10 -18.94 8.02
N ALA A 405 -25.09 -18.50 8.77
CA ALA A 405 -24.33 -19.35 9.67
C ALA A 405 -25.26 -20.12 10.62
N GLN A 406 -25.15 -21.45 10.59
CA GLN A 406 -25.86 -22.35 11.49
C GLN A 406 -24.88 -22.89 12.53
N TYR A 407 -25.35 -23.14 13.73
CA TYR A 407 -24.55 -23.69 14.81
C TYR A 407 -25.18 -25.00 15.31
N THR A 408 -24.35 -25.92 15.77
CA THR A 408 -24.78 -27.21 16.32
C THR A 408 -24.07 -27.50 17.64
N CYS A 409 -24.61 -28.42 18.42
CA CYS A 409 -24.04 -28.85 19.68
C CYS A 409 -23.23 -30.14 19.47
N ALA A 410 -21.91 -29.99 19.43
CA ALA A 410 -20.96 -31.07 19.17
C ALA A 410 -20.21 -31.50 20.43
N GLU A 411 -19.72 -32.74 20.43
CA GLU A 411 -18.72 -33.18 21.42
C GLU A 411 -17.44 -32.33 21.26
N PRO A 412 -16.68 -32.03 22.34
CA PRO A 412 -15.57 -31.07 22.28
C PRO A 412 -14.51 -31.43 21.25
N ILE A 413 -14.24 -32.73 21.10
CA ILE A 413 -13.32 -33.20 20.08
C ILE A 413 -13.83 -32.93 18.66
N CYS A 414 -15.15 -32.91 18.43
CA CYS A 414 -15.77 -32.66 17.13
C CYS A 414 -15.97 -31.19 16.79
N ALA A 415 -15.39 -30.29 17.58
CA ALA A 415 -15.48 -28.85 17.33
C ALA A 415 -14.70 -28.39 16.10
N THR A 416 -13.72 -29.20 15.68
CA THR A 416 -13.06 -29.03 14.39
C THR A 416 -13.60 -30.10 13.45
N THR A 417 -14.00 -29.71 12.24
CA THR A 417 -14.74 -30.55 11.29
C THR A 417 -13.98 -31.79 10.81
N GLU A 418 -12.66 -31.82 10.98
CA GLU A 418 -11.80 -32.96 10.61
C GLU A 418 -11.35 -33.81 11.81
N ALA A 419 -11.83 -33.51 13.01
CA ALA A 419 -11.40 -34.27 14.17
C ALA A 419 -11.95 -35.69 14.17
N ALA A 420 -11.10 -36.59 14.64
CA ALA A 420 -11.44 -37.94 15.01
C ALA A 420 -10.70 -38.30 16.30
N THR A 421 -11.04 -39.45 16.90
CA THR A 421 -10.24 -40.05 17.97
C THR A 421 -9.93 -41.49 17.65
N CYS A 422 -8.86 -42.02 18.24
CA CYS A 422 -8.52 -43.43 18.12
C CYS A 422 -9.12 -44.24 19.27
N GLU A 423 -9.96 -45.22 18.95
CA GLU A 423 -10.47 -46.21 19.90
C GLU A 423 -9.98 -47.61 19.48
N GLY A 424 -9.05 -48.19 20.23
CA GLY A 424 -8.54 -49.54 19.93
C GLY A 424 -7.78 -49.66 18.60
N GLY A 425 -7.12 -48.59 18.13
CA GLY A 425 -6.41 -48.52 16.84
C GLY A 425 -7.32 -48.26 15.63
N GLN A 426 -8.63 -48.11 15.88
CA GLN A 426 -9.64 -47.71 14.90
C GLN A 426 -9.96 -46.23 15.05
N ILE A 427 -10.30 -45.57 13.95
CA ILE A 427 -10.67 -44.16 13.93
C ILE A 427 -12.17 -43.99 14.19
N ARG A 428 -12.54 -43.05 15.05
CA ARG A 428 -13.92 -42.59 15.25
C ARG A 428 -14.03 -41.18 14.73
N ARG A 429 -14.62 -41.03 13.54
CA ARG A 429 -14.81 -39.73 12.87
C ARG A 429 -16.00 -39.00 13.48
N CYS A 430 -15.91 -37.68 13.52
CA CYS A 430 -17.06 -36.85 13.86
C CYS A 430 -18.13 -36.92 12.77
N LEU A 431 -19.39 -37.07 13.19
CA LEU A 431 -20.56 -37.05 12.33
C LEU A 431 -21.04 -35.60 12.15
N PRO A 432 -21.82 -35.30 11.10
CA PRO A 432 -22.36 -33.95 10.86
C PRO A 432 -23.23 -33.38 12.00
N ASP A 433 -23.75 -34.24 12.88
CA ASP A 433 -24.50 -33.83 14.08
C ASP A 433 -23.60 -33.47 15.28
N GLY A 434 -22.27 -33.46 15.07
CA GLY A 434 -21.27 -33.16 16.08
C GLY A 434 -20.99 -34.30 17.06
N SER A 435 -21.49 -35.51 16.82
CA SER A 435 -21.19 -36.69 17.67
C SER A 435 -20.09 -37.57 17.07
N LEU A 436 -19.35 -38.31 17.90
CA LEU A 436 -18.41 -39.32 17.44
C LEU A 436 -19.12 -40.55 16.86
N GLY A 437 -18.84 -40.86 15.60
CA GLY A 437 -19.30 -42.06 14.91
C GLY A 437 -18.79 -43.37 15.52
N ALA A 438 -19.13 -44.49 14.88
CA ALA A 438 -18.61 -45.80 15.27
C ALA A 438 -17.11 -45.92 14.98
N ALA A 439 -16.41 -46.79 15.71
CA ALA A 439 -15.01 -47.10 15.45
C ALA A 439 -14.87 -47.90 14.15
N GLU A 440 -14.06 -47.38 13.22
CA GLU A 440 -13.80 -47.98 11.91
C GLU A 440 -12.31 -48.15 11.67
N ALA A 441 -11.92 -49.18 10.92
CA ALA A 441 -10.52 -49.33 10.52
C ALA A 441 -10.12 -48.16 9.61
N CYS A 442 -8.89 -47.68 9.73
CA CYS A 442 -8.33 -46.75 8.75
C CYS A 442 -8.32 -47.40 7.37
N GLU A 443 -8.65 -46.64 6.33
CA GLU A 443 -8.61 -47.11 4.94
C GLU A 443 -7.17 -47.46 4.54
N ILE A 444 -6.21 -46.69 5.05
CA ILE A 444 -4.76 -46.87 4.92
C ILE A 444 -4.12 -46.58 6.30
N GLY A 445 -3.17 -47.42 6.72
CA GLY A 445 -2.44 -47.24 7.98
C GLY A 445 -3.23 -47.65 9.24
N PHE A 446 -2.84 -47.08 10.38
CA PHE A 446 -3.54 -47.26 11.67
C PHE A 446 -3.84 -45.91 12.33
N CYS A 447 -4.84 -45.89 13.21
CA CYS A 447 -5.18 -44.67 13.91
C CYS A 447 -4.11 -44.36 14.97
N GLU A 448 -3.42 -43.24 14.83
CA GLU A 448 -2.44 -42.72 15.78
C GLU A 448 -3.02 -41.50 16.52
N ASN A 449 -2.80 -41.45 17.84
CA ASN A 449 -3.17 -40.29 18.64
C ASN A 449 -2.11 -39.20 18.47
N THR A 450 -2.51 -38.01 18.02
CA THR A 450 -1.60 -36.86 17.78
C THR A 450 -1.13 -36.16 19.07
N GLY A 451 -1.42 -36.74 20.24
CA GLY A 451 -0.91 -36.30 21.55
C GLY A 451 -1.69 -35.16 22.21
N VAL A 452 -2.64 -34.52 21.53
CA VAL A 452 -3.49 -33.49 22.14
C VAL A 452 -4.63 -34.16 22.91
N VAL A 453 -4.51 -34.23 24.23
CA VAL A 453 -5.59 -34.67 25.13
C VAL A 453 -6.56 -33.50 25.32
N GLN A 454 -7.80 -33.65 24.86
CA GLN A 454 -8.88 -32.70 25.06
C GLN A 454 -9.42 -32.78 26.50
N GLU A 455 -10.21 -31.79 26.94
CA GLU A 455 -10.77 -31.75 28.30
C GLU A 455 -11.68 -32.96 28.64
N ASP A 456 -12.23 -33.62 27.63
CA ASP A 456 -13.04 -34.84 27.76
C ASP A 456 -12.19 -36.12 27.95
N GLY A 457 -10.86 -36.00 27.93
CA GLY A 457 -9.92 -37.10 28.06
C GLY A 457 -9.71 -37.90 26.77
N LEU A 458 -10.33 -37.50 25.66
CA LEU A 458 -10.08 -38.07 24.34
C LEU A 458 -8.87 -37.39 23.70
N THR A 459 -8.12 -38.16 22.94
CA THR A 459 -7.01 -37.63 22.12
C THR A 459 -7.44 -37.53 20.67
N GLN A 460 -7.05 -36.45 20.01
CA GLN A 460 -7.24 -36.35 18.57
C GLN A 460 -6.47 -37.49 17.88
N GLY A 461 -7.15 -38.18 16.99
CA GLY A 461 -6.67 -39.32 16.24
C GLY A 461 -6.66 -39.01 14.76
N THR A 462 -5.63 -39.46 14.06
CA THR A 462 -5.59 -39.43 12.60
C THR A 462 -5.20 -40.81 12.07
N CYS A 463 -5.64 -41.13 10.86
CA CYS A 463 -5.08 -42.29 10.14
C CYS A 463 -3.72 -41.86 9.60
N ASN A 464 -2.65 -42.43 10.15
CA ASN A 464 -1.31 -42.12 9.70
C ASN A 464 -1.02 -42.93 8.43
N GLU A 465 -1.13 -42.27 7.27
CA GLU A 465 -0.85 -42.85 5.95
C GLU A 465 0.65 -43.06 5.73
N ASP A 466 1.52 -42.31 6.41
CA ASP A 466 2.99 -42.46 6.35
C ASP A 466 3.46 -43.79 6.99
N LEU A 467 2.54 -44.51 7.65
CA LEU A 467 2.77 -45.86 8.18
C LEU A 467 2.24 -46.96 7.25
N ALA A 468 1.71 -46.60 6.08
CA ALA A 468 1.60 -47.54 4.98
C ALA A 468 2.98 -47.76 4.38
N CYS A 469 3.32 -49.01 4.13
CA CYS A 469 4.60 -49.39 3.58
C CYS A 469 4.42 -50.32 2.38
N THR A 470 5.40 -50.31 1.50
CA THR A 470 5.50 -51.26 0.38
C THR A 470 6.25 -52.50 0.84
N ASP A 471 5.75 -53.69 0.49
CA ASP A 471 6.43 -54.95 0.82
C ASP A 471 7.90 -54.94 0.40
N GLY A 472 8.78 -55.14 1.38
CA GLY A 472 10.23 -55.08 1.19
C GLY A 472 10.89 -53.77 1.61
N GLU A 473 10.13 -52.73 1.95
CA GLU A 473 10.68 -51.56 2.62
C GLU A 473 11.22 -51.92 4.02
N GLU A 474 12.30 -51.27 4.41
CA GLU A 474 12.90 -51.36 5.74
C GLU A 474 13.14 -49.93 6.26
N MET A 475 12.68 -49.62 7.47
CA MET A 475 12.91 -48.30 8.08
C MET A 475 13.54 -48.44 9.46
N CYS A 476 14.46 -47.55 9.76
CA CYS A 476 15.04 -47.35 11.07
C CYS A 476 14.00 -46.76 12.01
N ILE A 477 14.05 -47.21 13.26
CA ILE A 477 13.19 -46.71 14.32
C ILE A 477 14.08 -45.94 15.26
N SER A 478 13.93 -44.62 15.22
CA SER A 478 14.57 -43.68 16.13
C SER A 478 14.02 -43.85 17.56
N GLY A 479 14.49 -44.88 18.26
CA GLY A 479 14.31 -45.05 19.69
C GLY A 479 15.39 -44.31 20.46
N ASN A 480 15.00 -43.55 21.49
CA ASN A 480 15.89 -42.75 22.37
C ASN A 480 16.90 -43.57 23.23
N GLY A 481 17.33 -44.75 22.79
CA GLY A 481 18.31 -45.54 23.52
C GLY A 481 19.01 -46.57 22.65
N ILE A 482 20.33 -46.38 22.49
CA ILE A 482 21.49 -47.30 22.26
C ILE A 482 21.36 -48.60 21.42
N ASP A 483 20.17 -49.10 21.14
CA ASP A 483 19.92 -50.20 20.21
C ASP A 483 19.25 -49.61 18.97
N SER A 484 20.05 -49.27 17.96
CA SER A 484 19.50 -48.92 16.66
C SER A 484 18.76 -50.13 16.10
N ARG A 485 17.45 -49.97 15.90
CA ARG A 485 16.52 -51.00 15.45
C ARG A 485 15.86 -50.56 14.16
N TYR A 486 15.38 -51.53 13.39
CA TYR A 486 14.61 -51.31 12.18
C TYR A 486 13.39 -52.22 12.14
N THR A 487 12.41 -51.87 11.33
CA THR A 487 11.25 -52.69 11.00
C THR A 487 11.21 -52.95 9.50
N VAL A 488 10.53 -54.02 9.09
CA VAL A 488 10.37 -54.43 7.70
C VAL A 488 8.89 -54.43 7.36
N CYS A 489 8.54 -53.97 6.17
CA CYS A 489 7.19 -54.04 5.68
C CYS A 489 6.81 -55.45 5.22
N VAL A 490 5.71 -56.00 5.74
CA VAL A 490 5.22 -57.34 5.40
C VAL A 490 3.69 -57.34 5.22
N ASN A 491 3.24 -57.60 3.99
CA ASN A 491 1.86 -57.48 3.50
C ASN A 491 1.25 -56.08 3.69
N GLY A 492 2.03 -55.03 3.42
CA GLY A 492 1.59 -53.63 3.53
C GLY A 492 1.49 -53.09 4.96
N GLU A 493 2.00 -53.83 5.94
CA GLU A 493 2.08 -53.42 7.35
C GLU A 493 3.53 -53.48 7.84
N TRP A 494 3.98 -52.44 8.55
CA TRP A 494 5.26 -52.47 9.26
C TRP A 494 5.24 -53.58 10.32
N SER A 495 6.27 -54.43 10.32
CA SER A 495 6.38 -55.52 11.28
C SER A 495 6.35 -55.00 12.73
N ARG A 496 5.61 -55.70 13.60
CA ARG A 496 5.57 -55.37 15.05
C ARG A 496 6.82 -55.82 15.80
N GLU A 497 7.62 -56.71 15.20
CA GLU A 497 8.88 -57.17 15.75
C GLU A 497 10.03 -56.35 15.17
N PHE A 498 10.74 -55.64 16.03
CA PHE A 498 11.88 -54.84 15.62
C PHE A 498 13.14 -55.70 15.55
N SER A 499 13.90 -55.56 14.46
CA SER A 499 15.21 -56.17 14.29
C SER A 499 16.31 -55.19 14.74
N ALA A 500 17.32 -55.68 15.45
CA ALA A 500 18.48 -54.85 15.82
C ALA A 500 19.48 -54.80 14.66
N CYS A 501 20.12 -53.65 14.47
CA CYS A 501 21.29 -53.58 13.58
C CYS A 501 22.40 -54.51 14.08
N PRO A 502 23.08 -55.25 13.17
CA PRO A 502 24.23 -56.07 13.54
C PRO A 502 25.27 -55.25 14.31
N GLU A 503 25.86 -55.84 15.34
CA GLU A 503 26.89 -55.22 16.20
C GLU A 503 26.46 -53.96 16.97
N GLY A 504 25.17 -53.60 16.96
CA GLY A 504 24.66 -52.39 17.60
C GLY A 504 25.08 -51.10 16.89
N GLY A 505 25.44 -51.19 15.61
CA GLY A 505 25.74 -50.02 14.78
C GLY A 505 24.52 -49.12 14.59
N ALA A 506 24.75 -47.84 14.28
CA ALA A 506 23.70 -46.87 13.96
C ALA A 506 22.77 -47.40 12.85
N CYS A 507 21.51 -46.99 12.86
CA CYS A 507 20.56 -47.29 11.81
C CYS A 507 20.20 -45.97 11.13
N ASP A 508 20.52 -45.87 9.85
CA ASP A 508 20.19 -44.70 9.02
C ASP A 508 19.27 -45.13 7.87
N ASP A 509 18.25 -44.33 7.60
CA ASP A 509 17.32 -44.57 6.49
C ASP A 509 17.92 -44.08 5.17
N TYR A 510 17.68 -44.80 4.08
CA TYR A 510 17.98 -44.35 2.71
C TYR A 510 17.00 -44.96 1.70
N GLU A 511 16.86 -44.38 0.52
CA GLU A 511 16.07 -44.95 -0.57
C GLU A 511 16.97 -45.69 -1.57
N ASP A 512 16.57 -46.88 -2.01
CA ASP A 512 17.28 -47.61 -3.06
C ASP A 512 16.88 -47.17 -4.48
N ASP A 513 17.51 -47.77 -5.49
CA ASP A 513 17.24 -47.46 -6.91
C ASP A 513 15.79 -47.78 -7.35
N GLU A 514 15.01 -48.50 -6.53
CA GLU A 514 13.58 -48.80 -6.75
C GLU A 514 12.65 -47.84 -5.98
N GLU A 515 13.20 -46.77 -5.39
CA GLU A 515 12.50 -45.82 -4.51
C GLU A 515 11.88 -46.48 -3.27
N LEU A 516 12.42 -47.63 -2.84
CA LEU A 516 12.00 -48.28 -1.61
C LEU A 516 12.86 -47.78 -0.44
N ALA A 517 12.21 -47.39 0.65
CA ALA A 517 12.89 -47.13 1.91
C ALA A 517 13.67 -48.37 2.35
N LYS A 518 14.95 -48.21 2.62
CA LYS A 518 15.89 -49.21 3.14
C LYS A 518 16.59 -48.64 4.36
N LYS A 519 17.17 -49.56 5.13
CA LYS A 519 17.99 -49.25 6.29
C LYS A 519 19.44 -49.57 6.04
N LEU A 520 20.31 -48.71 6.55
CA LEU A 520 21.75 -48.90 6.64
C LEU A 520 22.11 -49.19 8.09
N CYS A 521 22.84 -50.28 8.35
CA CYS A 521 23.29 -50.60 9.71
C CYS A 521 24.81 -50.44 9.83
N GLY A 522 25.27 -49.58 10.75
CA GLY A 522 26.68 -49.31 11.05
C GLY A 522 27.25 -48.10 10.32
N GLU A 523 28.58 -47.94 10.34
CA GLU A 523 29.30 -46.85 9.65
C GLU A 523 29.41 -47.05 8.12
N GLY A 524 28.45 -47.76 7.53
CA GLY A 524 28.38 -47.93 6.09
C GLY A 524 28.10 -46.60 5.40
N CYS A 525 28.25 -46.59 4.08
CA CYS A 525 27.77 -45.49 3.24
C CYS A 525 26.54 -45.93 2.43
N ILE A 526 25.75 -44.96 1.98
CA ILE A 526 24.60 -45.19 1.09
C ILE A 526 25.15 -45.63 -0.27
N PRO A 527 24.71 -46.76 -0.86
CA PRO A 527 25.16 -47.19 -2.19
C PRO A 527 25.15 -46.06 -3.22
N ASN A 528 26.21 -45.96 -4.02
CA ASN A 528 26.40 -44.93 -5.05
C ASN A 528 26.55 -43.48 -4.55
N SER A 529 26.39 -43.20 -3.26
CA SER A 529 26.75 -41.90 -2.68
C SER A 529 28.24 -41.60 -2.90
N ARG A 530 28.59 -40.32 -2.91
CA ARG A 530 29.99 -39.89 -3.05
C ARG A 530 30.39 -39.00 -1.88
N ARG A 531 31.66 -39.03 -1.53
CA ARG A 531 32.25 -38.08 -0.59
C ARG A 531 33.61 -37.64 -1.07
N CYS A 532 34.06 -36.49 -0.59
CA CYS A 532 35.47 -36.15 -0.69
C CYS A 532 36.31 -37.06 0.19
N ASP A 533 37.38 -37.60 -0.38
CA ASP A 533 38.32 -38.46 0.31
C ASP A 533 39.06 -37.63 1.38
N PRO A 534 38.80 -37.86 2.68
CA PRO A 534 39.46 -37.11 3.74
C PRO A 534 40.97 -37.37 3.78
N ASP A 535 41.44 -38.47 3.19
CA ASP A 535 42.85 -38.85 3.13
C ASP A 535 43.54 -38.32 1.87
N SER A 536 42.81 -37.73 0.91
CA SER A 536 43.41 -37.08 -0.24
C SER A 536 44.06 -35.77 0.19
N GLY A 537 45.40 -35.77 0.31
CA GLY A 537 46.16 -34.62 0.80
C GLY A 537 46.06 -33.34 -0.05
N ASP A 538 45.42 -33.42 -1.22
CA ASP A 538 45.16 -32.32 -2.14
C ASP A 538 43.67 -31.97 -2.29
N GLY A 539 42.77 -32.67 -1.58
CA GLY A 539 41.33 -32.45 -1.64
C GLY A 539 40.70 -32.82 -3.00
N LYS A 540 41.37 -33.63 -3.83
CA LYS A 540 40.88 -33.99 -5.17
C LYS A 540 40.24 -35.37 -5.26
N GLY A 541 40.35 -36.20 -4.23
CA GLY A 541 39.81 -37.56 -4.27
C GLY A 541 38.30 -37.58 -4.08
N VAL A 542 37.55 -38.21 -4.98
CA VAL A 542 36.14 -38.57 -4.78
C VAL A 542 36.05 -40.07 -4.53
N GLN A 543 35.50 -40.48 -3.39
CA GLN A 543 35.16 -41.87 -3.11
C GLN A 543 33.70 -42.11 -3.47
N THR A 544 33.40 -43.21 -4.15
CA THR A 544 32.02 -43.67 -4.39
C THR A 544 31.74 -44.86 -3.50
N CYS A 545 30.60 -44.85 -2.82
CA CYS A 545 30.15 -45.95 -2.00
C CYS A 545 29.73 -47.13 -2.88
N SER A 546 30.24 -48.31 -2.57
CA SER A 546 29.86 -49.55 -3.26
C SER A 546 28.50 -50.06 -2.82
N ALA A 547 27.91 -50.98 -3.58
CA ALA A 547 26.70 -51.70 -3.18
C ALA A 547 26.86 -52.56 -1.91
N ALA A 548 28.07 -52.73 -1.40
CA ALA A 548 28.35 -53.38 -0.12
C ALA A 548 28.41 -52.38 1.05
N ASN A 549 28.04 -51.12 0.82
CA ASN A 549 28.08 -50.02 1.79
C ASN A 549 29.50 -49.67 2.27
N GLU A 550 30.51 -49.97 1.44
CA GLU A 550 31.91 -49.65 1.68
C GLU A 550 32.40 -48.56 0.71
N TRP A 551 33.12 -47.56 1.21
CA TRP A 551 33.75 -46.54 0.37
C TRP A 551 34.83 -47.16 -0.53
N GLY A 552 34.70 -46.94 -1.84
CA GLY A 552 35.68 -47.37 -2.82
C GLY A 552 37.01 -46.60 -2.74
N THR A 553 37.96 -46.99 -3.58
CA THR A 553 39.20 -46.22 -3.78
C THR A 553 38.88 -44.86 -4.36
N ALA A 554 39.47 -43.79 -3.83
CA ALA A 554 39.27 -42.45 -4.35
C ALA A 554 39.72 -42.32 -5.82
N ALA A 555 38.88 -41.69 -6.62
CA ALA A 555 39.20 -41.26 -7.97
C ALA A 555 39.54 -39.77 -7.94
N ASP A 556 40.72 -39.40 -8.43
CA ASP A 556 41.13 -37.99 -8.50
C ASP A 556 40.25 -37.21 -9.49
N CYS A 557 39.82 -36.01 -9.08
CA CYS A 557 39.20 -35.05 -9.96
C CYS A 557 40.14 -34.69 -11.10
N THR A 558 39.74 -35.04 -12.34
CA THR A 558 40.52 -34.71 -13.55
C THR A 558 40.63 -33.20 -13.74
N THR A 559 39.62 -32.45 -13.29
CA THR A 559 39.57 -30.99 -13.25
C THR A 559 38.87 -30.58 -11.95
N GLY A 560 39.38 -29.57 -11.27
CA GLY A 560 38.81 -29.03 -10.04
C GLY A 560 39.29 -29.71 -8.74
N ILE A 561 38.56 -29.42 -7.67
CA ILE A 561 38.67 -30.03 -6.35
C ILE A 561 37.39 -30.82 -6.05
N CYS A 562 37.46 -31.77 -5.14
CA CYS A 562 36.26 -32.39 -4.64
C CYS A 562 35.55 -31.41 -3.71
N ASP A 563 34.25 -31.22 -3.91
CA ASP A 563 33.38 -30.50 -2.99
C ASP A 563 32.17 -31.37 -2.62
N ASN A 564 31.74 -31.27 -1.36
CA ASN A 564 30.56 -32.00 -0.91
C ASN A 564 29.30 -31.22 -1.32
N VAL A 565 28.43 -31.85 -2.09
CA VAL A 565 27.15 -31.28 -2.51
C VAL A 565 26.07 -31.82 -1.57
N GLY A 566 25.76 -31.04 -0.53
CA GLY A 566 24.88 -31.48 0.54
C GLY A 566 25.60 -32.36 1.57
N SER A 567 24.84 -33.12 2.36
CA SER A 567 25.38 -34.01 3.41
C SER A 567 25.83 -35.38 2.89
N GLU A 568 25.43 -35.76 1.67
CA GLU A 568 25.49 -37.16 1.22
C GLU A 568 26.17 -37.37 -0.14
N ASP A 569 26.55 -36.30 -0.85
CA ASP A 569 27.16 -36.43 -2.16
C ASP A 569 28.38 -35.54 -2.31
N ALA A 570 29.23 -35.87 -3.28
CA ALA A 570 30.39 -35.08 -3.61
C ALA A 570 30.67 -35.12 -5.10
N VAL A 571 31.10 -33.97 -5.64
CA VAL A 571 31.40 -33.82 -7.06
C VAL A 571 32.71 -33.07 -7.25
N CYS A 572 33.31 -33.25 -8.42
CA CYS A 572 34.45 -32.44 -8.82
C CYS A 572 33.95 -31.07 -9.30
N VAL A 573 34.29 -30.01 -8.57
CA VAL A 573 33.93 -28.64 -8.90
C VAL A 573 35.18 -27.88 -9.29
N MET A 574 35.09 -27.06 -10.34
CA MET A 574 36.16 -26.13 -10.66
C MET A 574 36.06 -24.90 -9.74
N ASP A 575 37.16 -24.50 -9.10
CA ASP A 575 37.22 -23.25 -8.33
C ASP A 575 37.02 -22.03 -9.23
N CYS A 576 37.34 -22.17 -10.52
CA CYS A 576 37.25 -21.12 -11.51
C CYS A 576 37.18 -21.65 -12.94
N VAL A 577 36.73 -20.78 -13.87
CA VAL A 577 36.74 -21.09 -15.30
C VAL A 577 38.13 -20.80 -15.87
N PRO A 578 38.79 -21.76 -16.56
CA PRO A 578 40.12 -21.57 -17.11
C PRO A 578 40.29 -20.26 -17.90
N GLY A 579 41.35 -19.51 -17.59
CA GLY A 579 41.66 -18.22 -18.21
C GLY A 579 40.95 -17.01 -17.61
N THR A 580 39.99 -17.18 -16.69
CA THR A 580 39.42 -16.06 -15.94
C THR A 580 40.45 -15.45 -14.99
N LEU A 581 40.31 -14.16 -14.74
CA LEU A 581 41.13 -13.42 -13.79
C LEU A 581 40.35 -13.18 -12.50
N ARG A 582 41.05 -13.07 -11.38
CA ARG A 582 40.54 -12.43 -10.16
C ARG A 582 41.58 -11.54 -9.52
N CYS A 583 41.11 -10.61 -8.71
CA CYS A 583 41.93 -9.75 -7.88
C CYS A 583 42.27 -10.43 -6.55
N ALA A 584 43.54 -10.36 -6.14
CA ALA A 584 44.06 -11.03 -4.96
C ALA A 584 45.12 -10.17 -4.25
N GLY A 585 45.42 -10.50 -3.01
CA GLY A 585 46.39 -9.78 -2.19
C GLY A 585 45.80 -8.58 -1.44
N ALA A 586 46.67 -7.85 -0.75
CA ALA A 586 46.26 -6.72 0.09
C ALA A 586 45.70 -5.56 -0.76
N ALA A 587 44.84 -4.74 -0.15
CA ALA A 587 44.39 -3.49 -0.74
C ALA A 587 45.61 -2.60 -1.07
N LYS A 588 45.66 -2.09 -2.29
CA LYS A 588 46.72 -1.23 -2.82
C LYS A 588 46.04 -0.01 -3.46
N LEU A 589 46.48 1.19 -3.08
CA LEU A 589 46.05 2.42 -3.74
C LEU A 589 46.63 2.47 -5.16
N SER A 590 45.82 2.92 -6.11
CA SER A 590 46.25 3.17 -7.48
C SER A 590 47.19 4.39 -7.54
N SER A 591 47.78 4.62 -8.71
CA SER A 591 48.63 5.80 -8.98
C SER A 591 47.99 7.15 -8.64
N ASP A 592 46.67 7.26 -8.66
CA ASP A 592 45.94 8.48 -8.28
C ASP A 592 45.90 8.71 -6.75
N SER A 593 46.33 7.75 -5.94
CA SER A 593 46.25 7.75 -4.47
C SER A 593 44.82 7.82 -3.90
N VAL A 594 43.80 7.63 -4.74
CA VAL A 594 42.38 7.72 -4.38
C VAL A 594 41.71 6.37 -4.54
N LYS A 595 41.82 5.76 -5.72
CA LYS A 595 41.13 4.52 -6.04
C LYS A 595 41.87 3.33 -5.45
N THR A 596 41.13 2.43 -4.81
CA THR A 596 41.70 1.24 -4.16
C THR A 596 41.43 0.01 -5.03
N GLY A 597 42.48 -0.74 -5.35
CA GLY A 597 42.38 -2.09 -5.91
C GLY A 597 43.11 -3.09 -5.01
N THR A 598 43.46 -4.25 -5.54
CA THR A 598 44.33 -5.22 -4.84
C THR A 598 45.73 -5.27 -5.44
N ALA A 599 46.69 -5.77 -4.67
CA ALA A 599 48.09 -5.76 -5.04
C ALA A 599 48.48 -6.78 -6.11
N ALA A 600 47.64 -7.79 -6.41
CA ALA A 600 47.95 -8.87 -7.32
C ALA A 600 46.75 -9.37 -8.12
N THR A 601 47.03 -10.12 -9.17
CA THR A 601 46.06 -10.86 -9.99
C THR A 601 46.29 -12.36 -9.84
N GLN A 602 45.24 -13.16 -9.98
CA GLN A 602 45.36 -14.60 -10.20
C GLN A 602 44.64 -14.96 -11.49
N THR A 603 45.21 -15.90 -12.24
CA THR A 603 44.60 -16.47 -13.44
C THR A 603 44.17 -17.88 -13.14
N CYS A 604 42.94 -18.23 -13.51
CA CYS A 604 42.47 -19.59 -13.42
C CYS A 604 43.24 -20.49 -14.41
N GLN A 605 43.83 -21.56 -13.91
CA GLN A 605 44.57 -22.53 -14.70
C GLN A 605 43.63 -23.47 -15.46
N ALA A 606 44.19 -24.25 -16.40
CA ALA A 606 43.42 -25.21 -17.20
C ALA A 606 42.79 -26.34 -16.37
N ASP A 607 43.32 -26.60 -15.17
CA ASP A 607 42.79 -27.60 -14.24
C ASP A 607 41.67 -27.06 -13.34
N GLY A 608 41.23 -25.81 -13.57
CA GLY A 608 40.14 -25.18 -12.81
C GLY A 608 40.56 -24.64 -11.44
N SER A 609 41.85 -24.59 -11.13
CA SER A 609 42.39 -24.00 -9.90
C SER A 609 43.00 -22.60 -10.14
N TRP A 610 43.08 -21.78 -9.09
CA TRP A 610 43.73 -20.46 -9.20
C TRP A 610 45.26 -20.57 -9.16
N ALA A 611 45.93 -19.97 -10.15
CA ALA A 611 47.39 -19.86 -10.12
C ALA A 611 47.90 -19.03 -8.93
N ASP A 612 49.19 -19.13 -8.65
CA ASP A 612 49.87 -18.22 -7.72
C ASP A 612 49.61 -16.76 -8.09
N SER A 613 49.46 -15.92 -7.07
CA SER A 613 49.22 -14.49 -7.27
C SER A 613 50.41 -13.80 -7.94
N VAL A 614 50.15 -13.06 -9.01
CA VAL A 614 51.12 -12.23 -9.72
C VAL A 614 50.91 -10.77 -9.30
N ASP A 615 51.90 -10.20 -8.63
CA ASP A 615 51.86 -8.81 -8.15
C ASP A 615 51.70 -7.80 -9.31
N CYS A 616 50.87 -6.79 -9.10
CA CYS A 616 50.69 -5.68 -10.01
C CYS A 616 51.90 -4.73 -9.94
N GLU A 617 52.60 -4.60 -11.08
CA GLU A 617 53.81 -3.80 -11.18
C GLU A 617 53.54 -2.29 -11.05
N GLY A 618 54.53 -1.56 -10.51
CA GLY A 618 54.49 -0.10 -10.40
C GLY A 618 53.26 0.39 -9.63
N ALA A 619 52.54 1.32 -10.24
CA ALA A 619 51.37 1.96 -9.65
C ALA A 619 50.03 1.39 -10.15
N THR A 620 50.06 0.26 -10.87
CA THR A 620 48.85 -0.49 -11.24
C THR A 620 48.29 -1.24 -10.03
N THR A 621 46.98 -1.45 -10.04
CA THR A 621 46.26 -2.27 -9.06
C THR A 621 45.32 -3.21 -9.80
N CYS A 622 45.06 -4.38 -9.23
CA CYS A 622 44.04 -5.23 -9.79
C CYS A 622 42.67 -4.66 -9.46
N ARG A 623 41.87 -4.41 -10.50
CA ARG A 623 40.53 -3.85 -10.39
C ARG A 623 39.47 -4.71 -11.09
N SER A 624 38.24 -4.61 -10.60
CA SER A 624 37.03 -5.09 -11.25
C SER A 624 36.17 -3.90 -11.71
N SER A 625 35.48 -4.05 -12.83
CA SER A 625 34.46 -3.10 -13.27
C SER A 625 33.16 -3.25 -12.47
N ALA A 626 32.21 -2.32 -12.61
CA ALA A 626 30.90 -2.43 -11.95
C ALA A 626 30.13 -3.68 -12.36
N SER A 627 30.36 -4.19 -13.57
CA SER A 627 29.74 -5.43 -14.06
C SER A 627 30.37 -6.69 -13.44
N GLY A 628 31.34 -6.55 -12.53
CA GLY A 628 32.09 -7.66 -11.95
C GLY A 628 33.17 -8.24 -12.86
N ALA A 629 33.47 -7.61 -14.01
CA ALA A 629 34.53 -8.09 -14.89
C ALA A 629 35.90 -7.71 -14.32
N PHE A 630 36.77 -8.69 -14.10
CA PHE A 630 38.14 -8.45 -13.64
C PHE A 630 39.00 -7.93 -14.80
N LEU A 631 39.54 -6.72 -14.65
CA LEU A 631 40.29 -6.02 -15.69
C LEU A 631 41.80 -6.28 -15.61
N GLY A 632 42.25 -7.00 -14.58
CA GLY A 632 43.66 -7.25 -14.31
C GLY A 632 44.35 -6.05 -13.65
N CYS A 633 45.68 -6.02 -13.71
CA CYS A 633 46.49 -4.92 -13.17
C CYS A 633 46.45 -3.72 -14.13
N ILE A 634 45.68 -2.69 -13.76
CA ILE A 634 45.49 -1.47 -14.56
C ILE A 634 45.78 -0.23 -13.72
N GLU A 635 46.01 0.91 -14.37
CA GLU A 635 46.23 2.18 -13.65
C GLU A 635 44.91 2.85 -13.25
N CYS A 636 43.87 2.69 -14.09
CA CYS A 636 42.54 3.27 -13.94
C CYS A 636 41.53 2.51 -14.81
N ILE A 637 40.23 2.64 -14.55
CA ILE A 637 39.15 2.05 -15.35
C ILE A 637 38.75 2.99 -16.48
N GLY A 638 38.99 2.57 -17.72
CA GLY A 638 38.68 3.32 -18.94
C GLY A 638 37.22 3.20 -19.39
N PRO A 639 36.81 4.02 -20.38
CA PRO A 639 35.43 4.02 -20.90
C PRO A 639 35.03 2.72 -21.61
N ASP A 640 36.00 1.91 -22.07
CA ASP A 640 35.74 0.63 -22.73
C ASP A 640 35.59 -0.53 -21.73
N ALA A 641 35.81 -0.28 -20.43
CA ALA A 641 35.60 -1.28 -19.40
C ALA A 641 34.10 -1.60 -19.25
N PRO A 642 33.70 -2.89 -19.29
CA PRO A 642 32.29 -3.26 -19.19
C PRO A 642 31.65 -2.75 -17.90
N GLY A 643 30.68 -1.86 -18.03
CA GLY A 643 30.00 -1.25 -16.88
C GLY A 643 30.85 -0.23 -16.09
N GLY A 644 31.98 0.25 -16.62
CA GLY A 644 32.77 1.31 -15.97
C GLY A 644 33.33 0.97 -14.58
N ASN A 645 33.70 2.00 -13.82
CA ASN A 645 34.10 1.93 -12.43
C ASN A 645 32.89 1.73 -11.52
N GLU A 646 33.06 1.79 -10.19
CA GLU A 646 31.97 1.62 -9.21
C GLU A 646 30.74 2.53 -9.43
N ASP A 647 30.89 3.61 -10.19
CA ASP A 647 29.83 4.57 -10.53
C ASP A 647 29.28 4.39 -11.95
N ASN A 648 29.70 3.33 -12.65
CA ASN A 648 29.45 3.05 -14.06
C ASN A 648 30.07 4.06 -15.06
N GLU A 649 31.18 4.69 -14.66
CA GLU A 649 31.86 5.71 -15.47
C GLU A 649 33.34 5.37 -15.69
N ALA A 650 34.03 6.13 -16.55
CA ALA A 650 35.48 6.06 -16.62
C ALA A 650 36.09 6.80 -15.42
N ASP A 651 37.20 6.29 -14.88
CA ASP A 651 37.91 6.96 -13.81
C ASP A 651 38.42 8.34 -14.26
N SER A 652 38.31 9.31 -13.36
CA SER A 652 38.91 10.65 -13.48
C SER A 652 39.36 11.16 -12.11
N TYR A 653 40.39 12.02 -12.10
CA TYR A 653 40.84 12.72 -10.88
C TYR A 653 41.49 14.06 -11.19
N CYS A 654 41.59 14.92 -10.17
CA CYS A 654 42.31 16.19 -10.20
C CYS A 654 43.77 16.01 -9.72
N PRO A 655 44.79 15.93 -10.58
CA PRO A 655 46.19 15.95 -10.12
C PRO A 655 46.58 17.28 -9.45
N ASP A 656 45.91 18.38 -9.80
CA ASP A 656 46.01 19.68 -9.14
C ASP A 656 44.69 20.47 -9.30
N VAL A 657 44.60 21.63 -8.64
CA VAL A 657 43.38 22.46 -8.63
C VAL A 657 42.99 23.03 -10.01
N ASN A 658 43.86 22.92 -11.02
CA ASN A 658 43.65 23.53 -12.33
C ASN A 658 43.66 22.51 -13.47
N SER A 659 43.64 21.21 -13.20
CA SER A 659 43.66 20.20 -14.26
C SER A 659 42.96 18.90 -13.86
N VAL A 660 42.38 18.24 -14.87
CA VAL A 660 41.72 16.94 -14.77
C VAL A 660 42.53 15.91 -15.55
N ARG A 661 42.67 14.69 -15.01
CA ARG A 661 43.10 13.51 -15.75
C ARG A 661 41.93 12.55 -15.87
N SER A 662 41.71 12.05 -17.07
CA SER A 662 40.72 11.00 -17.34
C SER A 662 41.44 9.72 -17.77
N CYS A 663 40.82 8.58 -17.49
CA CYS A 663 41.34 7.30 -17.93
C CYS A 663 41.10 7.08 -19.44
N GLY A 664 42.12 6.57 -20.13
CA GLY A 664 42.05 6.18 -21.53
C GLY A 664 41.33 4.85 -21.73
N ALA A 665 40.92 4.57 -22.97
CA ALA A 665 40.31 3.28 -23.35
C ALA A 665 41.22 2.07 -23.09
N ASP A 666 42.53 2.29 -23.01
CA ASP A 666 43.55 1.27 -22.69
C ASP A 666 43.80 1.11 -21.19
N ASN A 667 42.96 1.70 -20.32
CA ASN A 667 43.06 1.66 -18.87
C ASN A 667 44.37 2.29 -18.32
N THR A 668 44.91 3.27 -19.04
CA THR A 668 46.03 4.11 -18.62
C THR A 668 45.61 5.56 -18.44
N TRP A 669 46.29 6.31 -17.57
CA TRP A 669 45.97 7.72 -17.38
C TRP A 669 46.39 8.55 -18.60
N LEU A 670 45.45 9.32 -19.16
CA LEU A 670 45.76 10.31 -20.19
C LEU A 670 46.52 11.50 -19.57
N ASP A 671 47.14 12.30 -20.45
CA ASP A 671 47.76 13.57 -20.05
C ASP A 671 46.72 14.50 -19.38
N ALA A 672 47.16 15.23 -18.35
CA ALA A 672 46.31 16.18 -17.65
C ALA A 672 45.86 17.31 -18.58
N VAL A 673 44.56 17.58 -18.59
CA VAL A 673 43.96 18.69 -19.33
C VAL A 673 43.75 19.87 -18.38
N THR A 674 44.35 21.01 -18.69
CA THR A 674 44.17 22.24 -17.90
C THR A 674 42.72 22.73 -18.03
N CYS A 675 42.06 22.92 -16.89
CA CYS A 675 40.73 23.51 -16.81
C CYS A 675 40.73 24.91 -17.47
N PRO A 676 39.64 25.33 -18.14
CA PRO A 676 39.49 26.68 -18.67
C PRO A 676 39.78 27.77 -17.62
N THR A 677 40.25 28.94 -18.08
CA THR A 677 40.48 30.09 -17.18
C THR A 677 39.24 30.39 -16.35
N ASP A 678 39.43 30.55 -15.04
CA ASP A 678 38.41 30.76 -14.00
C ASP A 678 37.65 29.51 -13.53
N THR A 679 37.97 28.31 -14.02
CA THR A 679 37.41 27.06 -13.48
C THR A 679 38.43 26.32 -12.61
N VAL A 680 37.99 25.77 -11.49
CA VAL A 680 38.80 24.90 -10.62
C VAL A 680 38.35 23.47 -10.77
N CYS A 681 39.30 22.54 -10.71
CA CYS A 681 39.00 21.11 -10.66
C CYS A 681 38.41 20.82 -9.28
N GLU A 682 37.11 20.57 -9.20
CA GLU A 682 36.43 20.21 -7.97
C GLU A 682 36.24 18.69 -7.95
N GLY A 683 36.95 18.07 -7.01
CA GLY A 683 36.82 16.68 -6.65
C GLY A 683 37.48 16.51 -5.31
N GLU A 684 36.73 16.02 -4.31
CA GLU A 684 37.40 15.53 -3.12
C GLU A 684 38.37 14.41 -3.54
N PRO A 685 39.52 14.26 -2.87
CA PRO A 685 40.46 13.19 -3.16
C PRO A 685 39.90 11.78 -2.85
N ALA A 686 38.58 11.59 -2.83
CA ALA A 686 37.93 10.34 -2.48
C ALA A 686 36.95 9.81 -3.54
N GLN A 687 36.04 10.57 -4.18
CA GLN A 687 35.01 9.95 -5.04
C GLN A 687 34.42 10.82 -6.17
N VAL A 688 34.21 10.13 -7.31
CA VAL A 688 33.39 10.37 -8.54
C VAL A 688 33.56 11.67 -9.35
N CYS A 689 33.64 11.49 -10.67
CA CYS A 689 33.68 12.49 -11.76
C CYS A 689 34.09 13.92 -11.39
N THR A 690 35.37 14.22 -11.62
CA THR A 690 35.89 15.59 -11.45
C THR A 690 35.45 16.47 -12.61
N SER A 691 34.65 17.50 -12.30
CA SER A 691 34.25 18.54 -13.23
C SER A 691 35.05 19.83 -12.99
N CYS A 692 35.22 20.64 -14.03
CA CYS A 692 35.77 21.98 -13.85
C CYS A 692 34.59 22.93 -13.53
N THR A 693 34.54 23.48 -12.32
CA THR A 693 33.47 24.39 -11.88
C THR A 693 33.91 25.84 -12.05
N GLY A 694 33.12 26.65 -12.75
CA GLY A 694 33.34 28.10 -12.89
C GLY A 694 32.83 28.90 -11.68
N PRO A 695 33.18 30.19 -11.57
CA PRO A 695 32.81 31.04 -10.43
C PRO A 695 31.29 31.27 -10.32
N ASP A 696 30.56 31.04 -11.41
CA ASP A 696 29.10 31.14 -11.49
C ASP A 696 28.37 29.84 -11.09
N GLY A 697 29.10 28.82 -10.62
CA GLY A 697 28.54 27.50 -10.29
C GLY A 697 28.20 26.64 -11.50
N VAL A 698 28.67 27.03 -12.70
CA VAL A 698 28.51 26.23 -13.92
C VAL A 698 29.59 25.15 -13.94
N THR A 699 29.18 23.90 -13.76
CA THR A 699 30.02 22.71 -13.93
C THR A 699 30.13 22.36 -15.41
N ILE A 700 31.37 22.24 -15.90
CA ILE A 700 31.65 21.57 -17.17
C ILE A 700 31.81 20.09 -16.84
N ASP A 701 30.72 19.33 -16.96
CA ASP A 701 30.74 17.88 -16.84
C ASP A 701 31.60 17.30 -17.96
N ALA A 702 32.82 16.92 -17.63
CA ALA A 702 33.70 16.25 -18.55
C ALA A 702 33.52 14.74 -18.40
N CYS A 703 32.86 14.11 -19.38
CA CYS A 703 33.22 12.78 -19.83
C CYS A 703 33.00 12.66 -21.34
N THR A 704 33.93 13.27 -22.11
CA THR A 704 34.53 12.74 -23.35
C THR A 704 35.43 13.82 -23.96
N ASN A 705 36.57 13.43 -24.54
CA ASN A 705 37.45 14.31 -25.34
C ASN A 705 36.68 15.06 -26.47
N THR A 706 35.52 14.52 -26.87
CA THR A 706 34.61 15.10 -27.87
C THR A 706 33.89 16.36 -27.38
N ALA A 707 33.53 16.44 -26.09
CA ALA A 707 32.88 17.63 -25.51
C ALA A 707 33.85 18.80 -25.37
N TYR A 708 35.14 18.53 -25.11
CA TYR A 708 36.18 19.54 -24.90
C TYR A 708 36.58 20.26 -26.20
N MET A 709 36.53 19.57 -27.34
CA MET A 709 36.90 20.13 -28.65
C MET A 709 35.75 20.91 -29.33
N ALA A 710 34.53 20.85 -28.79
CA ALA A 710 33.32 21.35 -29.45
C ALA A 710 32.73 22.65 -28.88
N ALA A 711 33.38 23.31 -27.91
CA ALA A 711 32.85 24.52 -27.27
C ALA A 711 33.40 25.84 -27.89
N PRO A 712 32.67 26.51 -28.79
CA PRO A 712 32.79 27.95 -28.98
C PRO A 712 31.91 28.67 -27.94
N ALA A 713 32.46 29.70 -27.30
CA ALA A 713 31.77 30.53 -26.31
C ALA A 713 30.52 31.22 -26.90
N CYS A 714 29.33 30.79 -26.48
CA CYS A 714 28.09 31.56 -26.60
C CYS A 714 27.31 31.42 -25.28
N GLY A 715 27.04 32.55 -24.62
CA GLY A 715 26.18 32.62 -23.43
C GLY A 715 24.72 32.33 -23.76
N TRP A 716 23.97 31.88 -22.75
CA TRP A 716 22.56 31.49 -22.87
C TRP A 716 21.61 32.69 -22.76
N CYS A 717 20.50 32.65 -23.52
CA CYS A 717 19.34 33.54 -23.35
C CYS A 717 18.23 32.82 -22.58
N TRP A 718 17.61 33.52 -21.62
CA TRP A 718 16.59 32.98 -20.73
C TRP A 718 15.18 33.40 -21.21
N MET A 719 14.28 32.45 -21.44
CA MET A 719 12.84 32.70 -21.62
C MET A 719 12.01 31.59 -20.96
N GLY A 720 11.21 31.97 -19.96
CA GLY A 720 9.99 31.25 -19.53
C GLY A 720 10.09 29.74 -19.25
N GLY A 721 10.77 29.35 -18.16
CA GLY A 721 10.42 28.12 -17.43
C GLY A 721 10.93 26.77 -17.94
N SER A 722 11.74 26.69 -19.00
CA SER A 722 12.45 25.44 -19.34
C SER A 722 13.78 25.68 -20.05
N SER A 723 14.81 24.94 -19.66
CA SER A 723 16.15 24.97 -20.27
C SER A 723 16.23 23.99 -21.44
N PHE A 724 16.57 24.47 -22.64
CA PHE A 724 16.94 23.61 -23.77
C PHE A 724 18.36 23.93 -24.26
N LEU A 725 19.12 22.86 -24.56
CA LEU A 725 20.41 22.95 -25.24
C LEU A 725 20.23 23.44 -26.68
N CYS A 726 20.82 24.60 -27.00
CA CYS A 726 20.96 25.04 -28.39
C CYS A 726 22.02 24.20 -29.10
N THR A 727 21.61 23.18 -29.85
CA THR A 727 22.49 22.54 -30.83
C THR A 727 22.48 23.32 -32.14
N ALA A 728 23.58 23.27 -32.90
CA ALA A 728 23.68 23.90 -34.22
C ALA A 728 22.60 23.43 -35.21
N ALA A 729 21.97 22.27 -34.97
CA ALA A 729 20.85 21.75 -35.74
C ALA A 729 19.57 22.61 -35.59
N ASN A 730 19.34 23.22 -34.43
CA ASN A 730 18.14 24.03 -34.17
C ASN A 730 18.26 25.46 -34.71
N ALA A 731 19.48 26.03 -34.76
CA ALA A 731 19.73 27.35 -35.34
C ALA A 731 19.55 27.38 -36.87
N ALA A 732 19.87 26.27 -37.55
CA ALA A 732 19.66 26.14 -39.00
C ALA A 732 18.17 26.00 -39.37
N ALA A 733 17.33 25.46 -38.48
CA ALA A 733 15.89 25.31 -38.71
C ALA A 733 15.12 26.65 -38.61
N GLN A 734 15.72 27.69 -38.02
CA GLN A 734 15.08 29.00 -37.82
C GLN A 734 15.73 30.17 -38.58
N GLY A 735 16.74 29.92 -39.41
CA GLY A 735 17.22 30.89 -40.40
C GLY A 735 18.01 32.10 -39.86
N VAL A 736 18.54 32.04 -38.63
CA VAL A 736 19.35 33.14 -38.06
C VAL A 736 20.80 32.97 -38.49
N THR A 737 21.36 33.98 -39.18
CA THR A 737 22.67 33.88 -39.86
C THR A 737 23.76 34.84 -39.38
N ASP A 738 23.53 35.70 -38.39
CA ASP A 738 24.59 36.58 -37.88
C ASP A 738 24.32 37.09 -36.45
N CYS A 739 25.33 37.00 -35.57
CA CYS A 739 25.33 37.55 -34.21
C CYS A 739 26.60 38.40 -33.99
N THR A 740 26.91 39.31 -34.91
CA THR A 740 27.99 40.28 -34.72
C THR A 740 27.45 41.66 -34.34
N GLY A 741 27.70 42.05 -33.08
CA GLY A 741 27.69 43.45 -32.66
C GLY A 741 26.74 43.80 -31.53
N ILE A 742 27.13 43.51 -30.28
CA ILE A 742 26.71 44.30 -29.12
C ILE A 742 27.90 44.42 -28.16
N ASP A 743 28.53 45.60 -28.16
CA ASP A 743 29.48 46.04 -27.13
C ASP A 743 28.77 46.23 -25.78
N THR A 744 29.49 45.92 -24.71
CA THR A 744 29.11 46.09 -23.29
C THR A 744 28.57 47.49 -22.94
N PRO A 745 27.66 47.60 -21.96
CA PRO A 745 27.60 48.81 -21.14
C PRO A 745 27.65 48.53 -19.64
N GLY A 746 28.66 49.13 -19.01
CA GLY A 746 28.64 49.48 -17.59
C GLY A 746 28.17 50.92 -17.36
N SER A 747 27.64 51.15 -16.15
CA SER A 747 27.43 52.43 -15.44
C SER A 747 26.17 53.29 -15.70
N ASN A 748 25.31 53.27 -14.68
CA ASN A 748 24.46 54.30 -14.03
C ASN A 748 24.13 55.66 -14.69
N THR A 749 22.87 56.06 -14.38
CA THR A 749 22.20 57.40 -14.40
C THR A 749 21.65 57.94 -15.73
N ALA A 750 20.32 57.91 -15.89
CA ALA A 750 19.48 59.08 -16.18
C ALA A 750 17.99 58.71 -16.35
N SER A 751 17.14 59.68 -16.01
CA SER A 751 15.69 59.76 -16.02
C SER A 751 14.99 59.66 -17.38
N GLY A 752 13.73 59.19 -17.38
CA GLY A 752 12.63 59.84 -18.14
C GLY A 752 11.92 59.02 -19.23
N THR A 753 10.67 58.67 -18.92
CA THR A 753 9.45 58.66 -19.77
C THR A 753 9.32 57.76 -21.02
N ASP A 754 8.18 57.06 -20.99
CA ASP A 754 7.31 56.56 -22.07
C ASP A 754 7.58 55.20 -22.74
N TRP A 755 6.44 54.60 -23.14
CA TRP A 755 6.14 53.28 -23.73
C TRP A 755 5.90 52.18 -22.70
N GLY A 756 4.70 51.61 -22.48
CA GLY A 756 3.43 51.64 -23.20
C GLY A 756 2.99 50.21 -23.57
N GLY A 757 2.13 49.57 -22.77
CA GLY A 757 1.55 48.23 -22.99
C GLY A 757 2.50 47.10 -22.60
N THR A 758 2.15 46.07 -21.82
CA THR A 758 0.87 45.40 -21.58
C THR A 758 0.97 44.74 -20.21
N ALA A 759 -0.04 44.90 -19.37
CA ALA A 759 -0.13 44.27 -18.05
C ALA A 759 -0.81 42.90 -18.16
N GLY A 760 -0.43 41.97 -17.27
CA GLY A 760 -1.32 40.90 -16.81
C GLY A 760 -0.83 39.48 -17.09
N CYS A 761 -0.26 38.83 -16.06
CA CYS A 761 -0.77 37.58 -15.46
C CYS A 761 0.13 37.20 -14.27
N CYS A 762 -0.41 37.35 -13.06
CA CYS A 762 0.09 36.87 -11.77
C CYS A 762 -0.06 35.33 -11.67
N GLU A 763 0.87 34.61 -11.03
CA GLU A 763 0.84 34.05 -9.65
C GLU A 763 0.34 32.59 -9.52
N ASN A 764 1.04 31.88 -8.63
CA ASN A 764 0.70 30.68 -7.84
C ASN A 764 0.59 29.28 -8.49
N ALA A 765 1.51 28.40 -8.06
CA ALA A 765 1.19 27.06 -7.54
C ALA A 765 2.36 26.52 -6.67
N GLN A 766 2.22 26.59 -5.34
CA GLN A 766 2.59 25.49 -4.43
C GLN A 766 1.50 24.41 -4.65
N THR A 767 1.71 23.10 -4.73
CA THR A 767 2.25 22.06 -3.83
C THR A 767 2.34 20.80 -4.73
N THR A 768 3.18 19.77 -4.54
CA THR A 768 3.01 18.64 -3.60
C THR A 768 3.95 17.54 -4.12
N TYR A 769 4.86 16.99 -3.34
CA TYR A 769 5.34 15.60 -3.44
C TYR A 769 6.22 15.31 -2.22
N GLY A 770 5.67 14.54 -1.28
CA GLY A 770 6.41 13.98 -0.16
C GLY A 770 5.81 12.62 0.14
N VAL A 771 6.44 11.55 -0.36
CA VAL A 771 6.15 10.19 0.09
C VAL A 771 7.45 9.37 0.15
N PHE A 772 7.56 8.63 1.26
CA PHE A 772 8.43 7.50 1.59
C PHE A 772 9.92 7.73 1.88
N SER A 773 10.24 7.80 3.17
CA SER A 773 11.49 7.31 3.75
C SER A 773 11.18 6.22 4.79
N GLY A 774 11.44 4.97 4.43
CA GLY A 774 11.56 3.85 5.39
C GLY A 774 13.05 3.53 5.58
N PRO A 775 13.54 3.30 6.81
CA PRO A 775 14.95 2.98 7.03
C PRO A 775 15.20 1.48 6.90
N TRP A 776 16.11 1.13 5.99
CA TRP A 776 16.80 -0.17 5.99
C TRP A 776 17.93 -0.11 7.03
N CYS A 777 17.90 -1.00 8.02
CA CYS A 777 19.04 -1.32 8.86
C CYS A 777 19.66 -2.63 8.37
N LEU A 778 20.90 -2.55 7.87
CA LEU A 778 21.81 -3.68 7.74
C LEU A 778 23.11 -3.31 8.44
N THR A 779 23.54 -4.17 9.38
CA THR A 779 24.90 -4.71 9.58
C THR A 779 25.01 -5.19 11.03
N HIS A 780 25.13 -6.50 11.27
CA HIS A 780 26.35 -7.31 11.33
C HIS A 780 27.00 -7.27 12.73
N ASP A 781 26.98 -8.41 13.43
CA ASP A 781 28.19 -8.96 14.08
C ASP A 781 27.91 -10.34 14.69
N ALA A 782 28.68 -11.32 14.23
CA ALA A 782 28.91 -12.59 14.89
C ALA A 782 30.41 -12.87 14.84
N TRP A 783 31.04 -13.00 16.02
CA TRP A 783 32.04 -14.02 16.42
C TRP A 783 32.99 -13.50 17.50
N GLY A 784 33.12 -14.29 18.58
CA GLY A 784 34.43 -14.54 19.19
C GLY A 784 34.63 -14.19 20.67
N GLY A 785 34.59 -15.22 21.53
CA GLY A 785 35.78 -15.59 22.30
C GLY A 785 35.93 -15.06 23.74
N GLU A 786 36.06 -16.03 24.65
CA GLU A 786 36.35 -15.94 26.08
C GLU A 786 37.61 -15.13 26.45
N ALA A 787 37.58 -14.48 27.63
CA ALA A 787 38.75 -14.32 28.50
C ALA A 787 38.35 -14.08 29.96
N ASP A 788 38.86 -14.95 30.84
CA ASP A 788 38.87 -14.89 32.30
C ASP A 788 39.38 -13.56 32.89
N CYS A 789 38.83 -13.18 34.05
CA CYS A 789 39.63 -12.61 35.15
C CYS A 789 38.98 -12.85 36.53
N CYS A 790 39.86 -13.25 37.46
CA CYS A 790 39.70 -13.73 38.84
C CYS A 790 38.98 -12.76 39.81
N ASP A 791 38.25 -13.31 40.80
CA ASP A 791 38.70 -13.58 42.19
C ASP A 791 37.47 -13.81 43.10
N ALA A 792 37.27 -15.01 43.64
CA ALA A 792 37.72 -15.45 44.97
C ALA A 792 37.08 -14.74 46.18
N ASN A 793 36.14 -15.40 46.87
CA ASN A 793 36.31 -15.85 48.26
C ASN A 793 35.05 -16.52 48.85
N GLN A 794 35.26 -17.74 49.38
CA GLN A 794 34.82 -18.27 50.69
C GLN A 794 33.31 -18.36 51.01
N THR A 795 32.73 -19.36 51.67
CA THR A 795 33.16 -20.60 52.35
C THR A 795 31.88 -21.26 52.89
N GLY A 796 31.84 -22.60 52.93
CA GLY A 796 30.98 -23.40 53.83
C GLY A 796 29.57 -23.65 53.29
N GLY A 797 29.08 -24.87 53.11
CA GLY A 797 29.27 -26.07 53.93
C GLY A 797 28.07 -26.22 54.87
N GLY A 798 27.03 -26.96 54.45
CA GLY A 798 25.90 -27.27 55.33
C GLY A 798 24.73 -27.95 54.62
N ASN A 799 24.58 -29.26 54.86
CA ASN A 799 23.33 -30.02 54.73
C ASN A 799 22.18 -29.27 55.41
N GLN A 800 21.00 -29.16 54.76
CA GLN A 800 19.71 -29.44 55.39
C GLN A 800 18.52 -29.44 54.40
N THR A 801 17.85 -30.60 54.36
CA THR A 801 16.39 -30.85 54.38
C THR A 801 15.41 -30.02 53.52
N VAL A 802 14.70 -30.78 52.68
CA VAL A 802 13.27 -30.70 52.31
C VAL A 802 12.41 -29.79 53.20
N ALA A 803 11.70 -28.84 52.58
CA ALA A 803 10.36 -28.42 52.97
C ALA A 803 9.65 -27.71 51.80
N GLU A 804 8.42 -28.15 51.55
CA GLU A 804 7.42 -27.59 50.65
C GLU A 804 7.03 -26.16 51.05
N CYS A 805 6.65 -25.32 50.06
CA CYS A 805 5.40 -24.54 50.06
C CYS A 805 5.19 -23.80 48.72
N LEU A 806 3.98 -23.97 48.19
CA LEU A 806 3.33 -23.40 47.00
C LEU A 806 2.99 -21.89 47.19
N PRO A 807 2.43 -21.18 46.18
CA PRO A 807 3.01 -19.97 45.59
C PRO A 807 2.26 -18.67 45.93
N LEU A 808 2.77 -17.55 45.40
CA LEU A 808 2.00 -16.37 45.03
C LEU A 808 1.83 -16.34 43.52
#